data_AF-A0A813A7E0-F1
#
_entry.id   AF-A0A813A7E0-F1
#
_cell.length_a   1.000
_cell.length_b   1.000
_cell.length_c   1.000
_cell.angle_alpha   90.00
_cell.angle_beta   90.00
_cell.angle_gamma   90.00
#
_symmetry.space_group_name_H-M   'P 1'
#
loop_
_entity.id
_entity.type
_entity.pdbx_description
1 polymer ?
#
loop_
_entity_poly.entity_id
_entity_poly.type
_entity_poly.pdbx_seq_one_letter_code
_entity_poly.pdbx_strand_id
1 'polypeptide(L)'
;MEKDKVKFEGREIDLGWLHQPQVDKTLDPAEAMASMSEHRRFVQVAIRTLAQEREELIAQGRKVICADNRLICDAVPLKYGRQMWFGYIGQVEIVNGGPGVGGRLNPARATLSLNLVASVGLPDMSVIDLLGKLGAKRPGDWYSEEECKKDVVWNYWDRRYTTMRDSLRGELGLRKLRVRAEYGQVKVKGKLVYGLTDKPANRYQFDCEEMGGKVDVAAYFKHKHGLTLKHPDLPCIQLGNARNCIPMEYIYVMGGEHNLAVGKLRPEFQQEVTRRTAMQPSARRDQIMQALNNTQLGPSAALKPKGVDVAFEMLAVTGRLLDTPKLRDGSSAVMRDSTNYSNNFKTLAPPKFNVSWGLWTFTTERSPSERDIQWFADQLTKRCYSKGMNFSDAKFVEWPEEAFNSYFRCHKNREAFSPEMGNVIRKELNRVATAHKDLKLLVILLDNSEAITDHLYKLVKLITETEMGTFTTQFVNCKKGIEDAEKKLNNLMLKITPKLPEMPTGRRAAHNVALSEPHPLLRKEEATMIMGADVTHKVAGISVAGVVGSADSSYASYFHQIRGQSPYTLNTLKQRNRQSEERIIDLTSMTFNILEKWRSMNKKLPDTIIYYRQREPRLDDAFKKISTTYDPKLVIIVGQKRHQTRLWMQDGGLQDDKGKGKGKDKGKDDKGKGKGKGKDTAQVPPGTVASEGIAQPSHLNFFLVSQLGIQGTSVPCHYHILHLDKRLVKKGITVDDFETITFQLCHMYSRADKSVGYATPAYMADHVCERGKHYLEANFGSSDVMSTHGSSTSEEKQDENLRKQIEERTSWLNDRAAQSSRLNLNGLQLYC
;
A
#
# COMPACT_ATOMS: atom_id res chain seq x y z
N MET A 1 40.54 -14.41 29.10
CA MET A 1 40.29 -14.22 27.65
C MET A 1 40.25 -15.60 27.03
N GLU A 2 39.10 -16.26 27.11
CA GLU A 2 38.82 -17.50 26.39
C GLU A 2 37.59 -17.24 25.52
N LYS A 3 37.73 -17.62 24.25
CA LYS A 3 36.95 -17.37 23.04
C LYS A 3 35.41 -17.47 23.16
N ASP A 4 34.72 -16.37 22.85
CA ASP A 4 33.28 -16.37 22.47
C ASP A 4 33.12 -16.82 21.00
N LYS A 5 33.47 -18.07 20.72
CA LYS A 5 33.25 -18.68 19.40
C LYS A 5 32.09 -19.67 19.47
N VAL A 6 31.03 -19.42 18.71
CA VAL A 6 29.88 -20.32 18.62
C VAL A 6 29.93 -21.07 17.28
N LYS A 7 29.89 -22.40 17.33
CA LYS A 7 29.78 -23.24 16.12
C LYS A 7 28.32 -23.30 15.65
N PHE A 8 28.08 -22.92 14.40
CA PHE A 8 26.76 -23.03 13.75
C PHE A 8 26.93 -23.55 12.32
N GLU A 9 26.18 -24.59 11.94
CA GLU A 9 26.25 -25.26 10.62
C GLU A 9 27.69 -25.65 10.17
N GLY A 10 28.53 -26.08 11.11
CA GLY A 10 29.91 -26.51 10.83
C GLY A 10 30.90 -25.37 10.62
N ARG A 11 30.50 -24.10 10.83
CA ARG A 11 31.38 -22.93 10.79
C ARG A 11 31.50 -22.30 12.18
N GLU A 12 32.70 -21.83 12.53
CA GLU A 12 32.93 -21.02 13.74
C GLU A 12 32.53 -19.58 13.46
N ILE A 13 31.59 -19.04 14.25
CA ILE A 13 31.21 -17.63 14.24
C ILE A 13 31.87 -16.98 15.47
N ASP A 14 32.69 -15.95 15.24
CA ASP A 14 33.36 -15.18 16.29
C ASP A 14 32.44 -14.07 16.79
N LEU A 15 32.03 -14.15 18.06
CA LEU A 15 31.14 -13.18 18.71
C LEU A 15 31.93 -12.11 19.51
N GLY A 16 33.26 -12.15 19.54
CA GLY A 16 34.10 -11.33 20.43
C GLY A 16 33.97 -9.81 20.27
N TRP A 17 33.38 -9.35 19.18
CA TRP A 17 33.17 -7.92 18.86
C TRP A 17 31.76 -7.41 19.23
N LEU A 18 30.82 -8.30 19.55
CA LEU A 18 29.54 -7.91 20.20
C LEU A 18 29.74 -7.41 21.63
N HIS A 19 30.86 -7.81 22.27
CA HIS A 19 31.27 -7.37 23.61
C HIS A 19 32.19 -6.14 23.60
N GLN A 20 32.53 -5.58 22.43
CA GLN A 20 33.31 -4.34 22.32
C GLN A 20 32.43 -3.22 21.74
N PRO A 21 32.12 -2.15 22.50
CA PRO A 21 31.35 -1.00 22.01
C PRO A 21 32.17 -0.05 21.11
N GLN A 22 33.13 -0.58 20.35
CA GLN A 22 34.05 0.19 19.53
C GLN A 22 34.26 -0.60 18.22
N VAL A 23 33.59 -0.19 17.14
CA VAL A 23 34.07 -0.58 15.80
C VAL A 23 35.48 -0.04 15.66
N ASP A 24 36.44 -0.93 15.51
CA ASP A 24 37.84 -0.58 15.25
C ASP A 24 37.89 0.40 14.06
N LYS A 25 38.49 1.56 14.28
CA LYS A 25 38.60 2.64 13.28
C LYS A 25 39.48 2.26 12.09
N THR A 26 40.08 1.07 12.10
CA THR A 26 40.96 0.55 11.06
C THR A 26 40.28 -0.39 10.07
N LEU A 27 39.05 -0.85 10.35
CA LEU A 27 38.30 -1.71 9.43
C LEU A 27 37.66 -0.90 8.29
N ASP A 28 37.91 -1.32 7.05
CA ASP A 28 37.21 -0.81 5.87
C ASP A 28 35.69 -0.97 6.08
N PRO A 29 34.88 0.09 5.93
CA PRO A 29 33.43 0.03 6.01
C PRO A 29 32.78 -1.08 5.17
N ALA A 30 33.39 -1.45 4.04
CA ALA A 30 32.92 -2.55 3.20
C ALA A 30 33.14 -3.93 3.84
N GLU A 31 34.32 -4.16 4.43
CA GLU A 31 34.65 -5.39 5.16
C GLU A 31 33.86 -5.52 6.45
N ALA A 32 33.70 -4.41 7.19
CA ALA A 32 32.79 -4.33 8.32
C ALA A 32 31.39 -4.77 7.86
N MET A 33 30.77 -4.13 6.87
CA MET A 33 29.43 -4.49 6.38
C MET A 33 29.29 -5.95 5.91
N ALA A 34 30.32 -6.54 5.30
CA ALA A 34 30.31 -7.94 4.86
C ALA A 34 30.24 -8.92 6.04
N SER A 35 31.08 -8.74 7.06
CA SER A 35 31.05 -9.52 8.31
C SER A 35 29.69 -9.42 9.04
N MET A 36 29.02 -8.25 8.96
CA MET A 36 27.71 -8.04 9.63
C MET A 36 26.53 -8.73 8.96
N SER A 37 26.66 -9.10 7.68
CA SER A 37 25.60 -9.83 6.96
C SER A 37 25.30 -11.17 7.65
N GLU A 38 26.35 -11.82 8.16
CA GLU A 38 26.25 -13.06 8.93
C GLU A 38 25.59 -12.82 10.30
N HIS A 39 25.83 -11.68 10.93
CA HIS A 39 25.29 -11.33 12.25
C HIS A 39 23.81 -10.95 12.19
N ARG A 40 23.41 -10.20 11.16
CA ARG A 40 22.00 -9.98 10.83
C ARG A 40 21.28 -11.30 10.59
N ARG A 41 21.92 -12.23 9.86
CA ARG A 41 21.39 -13.57 9.61
C ARG A 41 21.28 -14.37 10.91
N PHE A 42 22.28 -14.32 11.77
CA PHE A 42 22.32 -15.01 13.06
C PHE A 42 21.14 -14.60 13.96
N VAL A 43 20.94 -13.31 14.22
CA VAL A 43 19.82 -12.85 15.07
C VAL A 43 18.48 -13.27 14.49
N GLN A 44 18.33 -13.17 13.17
CA GLN A 44 17.11 -13.59 12.50
C GLN A 44 16.88 -15.11 12.60
N VAL A 45 17.93 -15.92 12.54
CA VAL A 45 17.86 -17.37 12.74
C VAL A 45 17.53 -17.69 14.18
N ALA A 46 18.22 -17.11 15.16
CA ALA A 46 17.96 -17.34 16.59
C ALA A 46 16.50 -17.07 16.98
N ILE A 47 15.96 -15.91 16.55
CA ILE A 47 14.56 -15.54 16.78
C ILE A 47 13.59 -16.53 16.12
N ARG A 48 13.92 -17.05 14.93
CA ARG A 48 13.11 -18.05 14.23
C ARG A 48 13.19 -19.42 14.88
N THR A 49 14.36 -19.82 15.36
CA THR A 49 14.57 -21.08 16.06
C THR A 49 13.72 -21.12 17.33
N LEU A 50 13.71 -20.05 18.12
CA LEU A 50 12.80 -19.93 19.27
C LEU A 50 11.34 -20.14 18.86
N ALA A 51 10.92 -19.53 17.75
CA ALA A 51 9.56 -19.66 17.24
C ALA A 51 9.22 -21.07 16.70
N GLN A 52 10.22 -21.91 16.42
CA GLN A 52 10.02 -23.33 16.08
C GLN A 52 9.96 -24.22 17.33
N GLU A 53 10.60 -23.80 18.42
CA GLU A 53 10.66 -24.51 19.71
C GLU A 53 9.48 -24.16 20.64
N ARG A 54 8.60 -23.24 20.24
CA ARG A 54 7.47 -22.75 21.03
C ARG A 54 6.19 -22.81 20.19
N GLU A 55 5.21 -23.58 20.65
CA GLU A 55 3.94 -23.76 19.92
C GLU A 55 3.12 -22.46 19.81
N GLU A 56 3.34 -21.52 20.73
CA GLU A 56 2.69 -20.20 20.76
C GLU A 56 3.17 -19.26 19.65
N LEU A 57 4.39 -19.49 19.16
CA LEU A 57 5.08 -18.61 18.24
C LEU A 57 5.02 -19.16 16.82
N ILE A 58 4.89 -18.25 15.87
CA ILE A 58 4.81 -18.55 14.45
C ILE A 58 5.84 -17.71 13.73
N ALA A 59 6.81 -18.37 13.10
CA ALA A 59 7.77 -17.72 12.24
C ALA A 59 7.20 -17.50 10.83
N GLN A 60 7.01 -16.24 10.42
CA GLN A 60 6.59 -15.90 9.05
C GLN A 60 7.55 -14.88 8.43
N GLY A 61 8.47 -15.34 7.58
CA GLY A 61 9.51 -14.45 7.05
C GLY A 61 10.34 -13.90 8.19
N ARG A 62 10.51 -12.57 8.29
CA ARG A 62 11.24 -11.92 9.40
C ARG A 62 10.38 -11.70 10.66
N LYS A 63 9.09 -12.02 10.61
CA LYS A 63 8.14 -11.77 11.69
C LYS A 63 8.05 -12.98 12.60
N VAL A 64 7.91 -12.74 13.89
CA VAL A 64 7.44 -13.70 14.88
C VAL A 64 6.07 -13.25 15.34
N ILE A 65 5.07 -14.09 15.12
CA ILE A 65 3.68 -13.84 15.52
C ILE A 65 3.37 -14.74 16.71
N CYS A 66 2.82 -14.18 17.78
CA CYS A 66 2.29 -14.95 18.90
C CYS A 66 0.79 -15.13 18.66
N ALA A 67 0.35 -16.38 18.51
CA ALA A 67 -1.06 -16.70 18.30
C ALA A 67 -1.89 -16.63 19.59
N ASP A 68 -1.24 -16.39 20.72
CA ASP A 68 -1.86 -16.30 22.04
C ASP A 68 -1.57 -14.97 22.76
N ASN A 69 -2.06 -14.88 23.98
CA ASN A 69 -2.17 -13.67 24.79
C ASN A 69 -0.89 -13.29 25.56
N ARG A 70 0.18 -14.11 25.49
CA ARG A 70 1.31 -14.03 26.43
C ARG A 70 2.43 -13.07 26.04
N LEU A 71 2.46 -12.58 24.79
CA LEU A 71 3.55 -11.72 24.33
C LEU A 71 3.30 -10.22 24.59
N ILE A 72 2.17 -9.69 24.14
CA ILE A 72 1.80 -8.25 24.24
C ILE A 72 0.36 -8.10 24.72
N CYS A 73 -0.59 -8.72 24.01
CA CYS A 73 -2.01 -8.66 24.31
C CYS A 73 -2.77 -9.83 23.68
N ASP A 74 -4.01 -10.01 24.10
CA ASP A 74 -4.88 -11.11 23.67
C ASP A 74 -5.12 -11.15 22.16
N ALA A 75 -5.26 -12.36 21.62
CA ALA A 75 -5.77 -12.56 20.27
C ALA A 75 -7.16 -11.92 20.13
N VAL A 76 -7.34 -11.06 19.13
CA VAL A 76 -8.60 -10.33 18.95
C VAL A 76 -9.49 -11.10 17.98
N PRO A 77 -10.69 -11.57 18.42
CA PRO A 77 -11.60 -12.26 17.52
C PRO A 77 -12.12 -11.32 16.43
N LEU A 78 -12.16 -11.82 15.20
CA LEU A 78 -12.71 -11.16 14.02
C LEU A 78 -13.94 -11.93 13.52
N LYS A 79 -14.64 -11.35 12.53
CA LYS A 79 -15.77 -12.04 11.88
C LYS A 79 -15.33 -13.33 11.20
N TYR A 80 -16.29 -14.26 11.02
CA TYR A 80 -16.11 -15.50 10.26
C TYR A 80 -14.96 -16.39 10.77
N GLY A 81 -14.85 -16.50 12.10
CA GLY A 81 -13.91 -17.40 12.78
C GLY A 81 -12.44 -17.04 12.71
N ARG A 82 -12.10 -15.85 12.23
CA ARG A 82 -10.70 -15.38 12.18
C ARG A 82 -10.30 -14.69 13.47
N GLN A 83 -9.00 -14.60 13.69
CA GLN A 83 -8.41 -13.86 14.79
C GLN A 83 -7.28 -12.96 14.28
N MET A 84 -7.09 -11.84 14.95
CA MET A 84 -5.90 -11.01 14.78
C MET A 84 -4.90 -11.39 15.87
N TRP A 85 -3.70 -11.73 15.45
CA TRP A 85 -2.59 -12.13 16.30
C TRP A 85 -1.49 -11.07 16.26
N PHE A 86 -0.86 -10.82 17.41
CA PHE A 86 0.18 -9.83 17.56
C PHE A 86 1.56 -10.47 17.64
N GLY A 87 2.58 -9.71 17.28
CA GLY A 87 3.94 -10.19 17.25
C GLY A 87 4.94 -9.08 17.13
N TYR A 88 6.18 -9.45 16.84
CA TYR A 88 7.25 -8.51 16.59
C TYR A 88 8.07 -8.89 15.35
N ILE A 89 8.80 -7.90 14.85
CA ILE A 89 9.89 -8.07 13.91
C ILE A 89 11.14 -7.48 14.55
N GLY A 90 12.19 -8.29 14.66
CA GLY A 90 13.50 -7.89 15.17
C GLY A 90 14.53 -7.91 14.05
N GLN A 91 15.33 -6.86 13.93
CA GLN A 91 16.43 -6.77 12.97
C GLN A 91 17.62 -6.04 13.58
N VAL A 92 18.85 -6.52 13.30
CA VAL A 92 20.06 -5.80 13.70
C VAL A 92 20.38 -4.70 12.70
N GLU A 93 20.55 -3.48 13.20
CA GLU A 93 20.95 -2.30 12.44
C GLU A 93 22.24 -1.71 13.02
N ILE A 94 23.07 -1.13 12.16
CA ILE A 94 24.28 -0.41 12.58
C ILE A 94 24.02 1.05 12.37
N VAL A 95 24.25 1.82 13.42
CA VAL A 95 24.02 3.24 13.45
C VAL A 95 25.32 3.96 13.76
N ASN A 96 25.47 5.19 13.27
CA ASN A 96 26.57 6.06 13.66
C ASN A 96 26.50 6.37 15.17
N GLY A 97 27.63 6.67 15.79
CA GLY A 97 27.66 6.96 17.23
C GLY A 97 27.14 8.36 17.60
N GLY A 98 26.88 9.21 16.62
CA GLY A 98 26.59 10.64 16.81
C GLY A 98 27.82 11.45 17.26
N PRO A 99 27.65 12.74 17.57
CA PRO A 99 28.72 13.60 18.06
C PRO A 99 29.20 13.15 19.45
N GLY A 100 30.51 13.08 19.61
CA GLY A 100 31.21 12.84 20.87
C GLY A 100 31.93 14.09 21.38
N VAL A 101 32.58 13.96 22.53
CA VAL A 101 33.27 15.07 23.20
C VAL A 101 34.43 15.60 22.34
N GLY A 102 34.54 16.93 22.20
CA GLY A 102 35.62 17.58 21.46
C GLY A 102 35.53 17.46 19.93
N GLY A 103 34.33 17.25 19.37
CA GLY A 103 34.10 17.18 17.93
C GLY A 103 34.47 15.84 17.27
N ARG A 104 34.87 14.83 18.06
CA ARG A 104 35.10 13.47 17.58
C ARG A 104 33.77 12.71 17.52
N LEU A 105 33.51 11.97 16.43
CA LEU A 105 32.37 11.06 16.36
C LEU A 105 32.56 9.88 17.33
N ASN A 106 31.49 9.49 18.03
CA ASN A 106 31.46 8.24 18.76
C ASN A 106 31.53 7.06 17.78
N PRO A 107 32.06 5.90 18.20
CA PRO A 107 32.07 4.71 17.36
C PRO A 107 30.65 4.27 16.98
N ALA A 108 30.54 3.63 15.82
CA ALA A 108 29.28 3.03 15.38
C ALA A 108 28.81 1.96 16.38
N ARG A 109 27.49 1.78 16.47
CA ARG A 109 26.85 0.87 17.43
C ARG A 109 25.96 -0.12 16.69
N ALA A 110 25.94 -1.37 17.16
CA ALA A 110 24.92 -2.35 16.76
C ALA A 110 23.66 -2.16 17.60
N THR A 111 22.49 -2.17 16.97
CA THR A 111 21.19 -1.92 17.60
C THR A 111 20.20 -2.99 17.18
N LEU A 112 19.33 -3.40 18.11
CA LEU A 112 18.19 -4.26 17.79
C LEU A 112 16.98 -3.37 17.46
N SER A 113 16.68 -3.22 16.18
CA SER A 113 15.46 -2.58 15.70
C SER A 113 14.27 -3.53 15.90
N LEU A 114 13.43 -3.23 16.88
CA LEU A 114 12.25 -4.02 17.24
C LEU A 114 10.97 -3.23 16.95
N ASN A 115 10.00 -3.85 16.28
CA ASN A 115 8.70 -3.23 16.04
C ASN A 115 7.56 -4.24 16.12
N LEU A 116 6.37 -3.77 16.49
CA LEU A 116 5.17 -4.60 16.57
C LEU A 116 4.55 -4.84 15.20
N VAL A 117 4.09 -6.07 15.01
CA VAL A 117 3.35 -6.51 13.83
C VAL A 117 2.06 -7.20 14.25
N ALA A 118 1.07 -7.20 13.36
CA ALA A 118 -0.13 -7.99 13.51
C ALA A 118 -0.43 -8.72 12.20
N SER A 119 -1.02 -9.91 12.32
CA SER A 119 -1.46 -10.74 11.20
C SER A 119 -2.83 -11.34 11.51
N VAL A 120 -3.60 -11.63 10.46
CA VAL A 120 -4.88 -12.33 10.61
C VAL A 120 -4.66 -13.81 10.35
N GLY A 121 -5.04 -14.64 11.32
CA GLY A 121 -4.97 -16.09 11.26
C GLY A 121 -6.34 -16.74 11.46
N LEU A 122 -6.39 -18.04 11.19
CA LEU A 122 -7.47 -18.93 11.60
C LEU A 122 -6.94 -19.80 12.74
N PRO A 123 -7.63 -19.87 13.89
CA PRO A 123 -7.29 -20.85 14.92
C PRO A 123 -7.70 -22.26 14.48
N ASP A 124 -7.15 -23.28 15.16
CA ASP A 124 -7.57 -24.68 14.92
C ASP A 124 -9.04 -24.84 15.30
N MET A 125 -9.85 -25.39 14.39
CA MET A 125 -11.28 -25.63 14.61
C MET A 125 -11.83 -26.67 13.63
N SER A 126 -12.95 -27.31 13.96
CA SER A 126 -13.64 -28.15 12.99
C SER A 126 -14.24 -27.32 11.85
N VAL A 127 -14.42 -27.91 10.67
CA VAL A 127 -15.15 -27.24 9.57
C VAL A 127 -16.59 -26.94 9.96
N ILE A 128 -17.20 -27.76 10.81
CA ILE A 128 -18.55 -27.53 11.32
C ILE A 128 -18.60 -26.25 12.17
N ASP A 129 -17.60 -26.01 13.02
CA ASP A 129 -17.49 -24.75 13.78
C ASP A 129 -17.30 -23.55 12.85
N LEU A 130 -16.47 -23.69 11.81
CA LEU A 130 -16.29 -22.63 10.82
C LEU A 130 -17.61 -22.31 10.11
N LEU A 131 -18.42 -23.32 9.76
CA LEU A 131 -19.73 -23.13 9.16
C LEU A 131 -20.69 -22.39 10.09
N GLY A 132 -20.76 -22.77 11.37
CA GLY A 132 -21.56 -22.06 12.37
C GLY A 132 -21.18 -20.58 12.48
N LYS A 133 -19.86 -20.30 12.51
CA LYS A 133 -19.30 -18.94 12.53
C LYS A 133 -19.54 -18.14 11.26
N LEU A 134 -19.60 -18.80 10.11
CA LEU A 134 -19.92 -18.19 8.82
C LEU A 134 -21.41 -17.83 8.72
N GLY A 135 -22.28 -18.63 9.34
CA GLY A 135 -23.70 -18.35 9.55
C GLY A 135 -23.89 -17.10 10.38
N ALA A 136 -23.68 -17.20 11.69
CA ALA A 136 -24.05 -16.20 12.70
C ALA A 136 -23.46 -14.78 12.55
N LYS A 137 -22.60 -14.51 11.55
CA LYS A 137 -21.97 -13.19 11.31
C LYS A 137 -22.49 -12.47 10.07
N ARG A 138 -23.58 -12.92 9.46
CA ARG A 138 -24.18 -12.28 8.27
C ARG A 138 -25.16 -11.16 8.64
N PRO A 139 -25.34 -10.16 7.77
CA PRO A 139 -26.37 -9.13 7.96
C PRO A 139 -27.78 -9.77 7.94
N GLY A 140 -28.55 -9.58 9.01
CA GLY A 140 -29.94 -10.06 9.12
C GLY A 140 -30.14 -11.38 9.87
N ASP A 141 -29.08 -11.98 10.41
CA ASP A 141 -29.18 -13.25 11.14
C ASP A 141 -29.54 -13.04 12.61
N TRP A 142 -30.65 -13.65 13.04
CA TRP A 142 -31.12 -13.65 14.44
C TRP A 142 -30.54 -14.81 15.26
N TYR A 143 -29.87 -15.75 14.60
CA TYR A 143 -29.32 -16.96 15.21
C TYR A 143 -27.93 -16.72 15.79
N SER A 144 -27.71 -17.27 16.99
CA SER A 144 -26.41 -17.40 17.62
C SER A 144 -25.52 -18.41 16.89
N GLU A 145 -24.21 -18.35 17.14
CA GLU A 145 -23.24 -19.31 16.60
C GLU A 145 -23.60 -20.77 16.95
N GLU A 146 -24.08 -21.00 18.18
CA GLU A 146 -24.52 -22.31 18.63
C GLU A 146 -25.78 -22.80 17.91
N GLU A 147 -26.73 -21.90 17.61
CA GLU A 147 -27.92 -22.26 16.83
C GLU A 147 -27.56 -22.57 15.38
N CYS A 148 -26.70 -21.77 14.75
CA CYS A 148 -26.21 -22.05 13.40
C CYS A 148 -25.44 -23.38 13.32
N LYS A 149 -24.70 -23.72 14.38
CA LYS A 149 -23.99 -24.99 14.48
C LYS A 149 -24.94 -26.18 14.66
N LYS A 150 -25.99 -26.02 15.48
CA LYS A 150 -27.04 -27.04 15.65
C LYS A 150 -27.77 -27.32 14.34
N ASP A 151 -28.06 -26.28 13.56
CA ASP A 151 -28.77 -26.41 12.28
C ASP A 151 -27.88 -26.12 11.06
N VAL A 152 -26.69 -26.71 11.03
CA VAL A 152 -25.67 -26.44 10.00
C VAL A 152 -26.13 -26.86 8.59
N VAL A 153 -26.97 -27.89 8.49
CA VAL A 153 -27.47 -28.42 7.21
C VAL A 153 -28.44 -27.43 6.57
N TRP A 154 -29.43 -26.93 7.32
CA TRP A 154 -30.36 -25.94 6.82
C TRP A 154 -29.65 -24.66 6.39
N ASN A 155 -28.73 -24.17 7.22
CA ASN A 155 -27.93 -22.99 6.92
C ASN A 155 -27.08 -23.17 5.65
N TYR A 156 -26.63 -24.38 5.34
CA TYR A 156 -25.88 -24.67 4.13
C TYR A 156 -26.75 -24.59 2.85
N TRP A 157 -27.97 -25.11 2.92
CA TRP A 157 -28.86 -25.28 1.75
C TRP A 157 -29.90 -24.15 1.57
N ASP A 158 -30.14 -23.29 2.57
CA ASP A 158 -31.10 -22.19 2.44
C ASP A 158 -30.62 -21.11 1.44
N ARG A 159 -31.47 -20.82 0.46
CA ARG A 159 -31.23 -19.89 -0.65
C ARG A 159 -31.51 -18.42 -0.31
N ARG A 160 -32.19 -18.13 0.80
CA ARG A 160 -32.51 -16.76 1.25
C ARG A 160 -31.28 -16.03 1.78
N TYR A 161 -30.29 -16.78 2.25
CA TYR A 161 -28.99 -16.26 2.58
C TYR A 161 -28.11 -16.28 1.33
N THR A 162 -27.30 -15.23 1.09
CA THR A 162 -26.23 -15.29 0.07
C THR A 162 -25.47 -16.61 0.26
N THR A 163 -25.55 -17.54 -0.70
CA THR A 163 -25.53 -18.97 -0.33
C THR A 163 -24.34 -19.31 0.56
N MET A 164 -24.58 -19.95 1.71
CA MET A 164 -23.53 -20.41 2.62
C MET A 164 -22.48 -21.23 1.86
N ARG A 165 -22.97 -22.02 0.90
CA ARG A 165 -22.19 -22.68 -0.13
C ARG A 165 -21.18 -21.77 -0.85
N ASP A 166 -21.58 -20.61 -1.36
CA ASP A 166 -20.67 -19.68 -2.04
C ASP A 166 -19.65 -19.07 -1.07
N SER A 167 -20.07 -18.78 0.16
CA SER A 167 -19.15 -18.27 1.19
C SER A 167 -18.10 -19.30 1.56
N LEU A 168 -18.49 -20.57 1.70
CA LEU A 168 -17.59 -21.66 2.02
C LEU A 168 -16.61 -21.97 0.87
N ARG A 169 -17.07 -21.86 -0.39
CA ARG A 169 -16.22 -22.01 -1.59
C ARG A 169 -15.32 -20.81 -1.85
N GLY A 170 -15.67 -19.64 -1.31
CA GLY A 170 -14.93 -18.40 -1.45
C GLY A 170 -13.73 -18.27 -0.50
N GLU A 171 -13.06 -17.12 -0.57
CA GLU A 171 -11.90 -16.79 0.29
C GLU A 171 -12.27 -16.65 1.78
N LEU A 172 -13.56 -16.49 2.08
CA LEU A 172 -14.08 -16.51 3.45
C LEU A 172 -14.17 -17.91 4.05
N GLY A 173 -14.31 -18.93 3.22
CA GLY A 173 -14.43 -20.31 3.67
C GLY A 173 -13.11 -21.04 3.54
N LEU A 174 -13.15 -22.12 2.76
CA LEU A 174 -12.10 -23.13 2.70
C LEU A 174 -11.11 -22.91 1.55
N ARG A 175 -11.34 -21.92 0.68
CA ARG A 175 -10.48 -21.70 -0.49
C ARG A 175 -9.03 -21.48 -0.08
N LYS A 176 -8.14 -22.35 -0.58
CA LYS A 176 -6.70 -22.34 -0.30
C LYS A 176 -6.32 -22.57 1.18
N LEU A 177 -7.24 -23.05 2.02
CA LEU A 177 -6.91 -23.42 3.39
C LEU A 177 -6.16 -24.75 3.44
N ARG A 178 -5.22 -24.84 4.38
CA ARG A 178 -4.63 -26.11 4.80
C ARG A 178 -5.48 -26.71 5.92
N VAL A 179 -5.81 -27.98 5.78
CA VAL A 179 -6.65 -28.70 6.72
C VAL A 179 -6.02 -30.04 7.08
N ARG A 180 -6.47 -30.59 8.20
CA ARG A 180 -6.21 -31.97 8.62
C ARG A 180 -7.52 -32.75 8.61
N ALA A 181 -7.44 -34.04 8.32
CA ALA A 181 -8.56 -34.96 8.42
C ALA A 181 -8.27 -35.98 9.53
N GLU A 182 -9.25 -36.22 10.40
CA GLU A 182 -9.14 -37.18 11.49
C GLU A 182 -10.44 -37.97 11.64
N TYR A 183 -10.36 -39.29 11.41
CA TYR A 183 -11.48 -40.21 11.53
C TYR A 183 -10.98 -41.64 11.80
N GLY A 184 -11.55 -42.31 12.79
CA GLY A 184 -11.06 -43.62 13.25
C GLY A 184 -9.57 -43.55 13.64
N GLN A 185 -8.75 -44.41 13.03
CA GLN A 185 -7.28 -44.38 13.18
C GLN A 185 -6.56 -43.53 12.12
N VAL A 186 -7.28 -43.01 11.13
CA VAL A 186 -6.69 -42.27 10.02
C VAL A 186 -6.45 -40.82 10.42
N LYS A 187 -5.21 -40.36 10.23
CA LYS A 187 -4.82 -38.95 10.41
C LYS A 187 -4.10 -38.45 9.16
N VAL A 188 -4.72 -37.51 8.45
CA VAL A 188 -4.13 -36.84 7.29
C VAL A 188 -3.81 -35.40 7.68
N LYS A 189 -2.55 -34.99 7.64
CA LYS A 189 -2.14 -33.62 8.03
C LYS A 189 -1.74 -32.77 6.82
N GLY A 190 -2.05 -31.46 6.89
CA GLY A 190 -1.45 -30.43 6.05
C GLY A 190 -1.87 -30.38 4.58
N LYS A 191 -3.02 -30.97 4.21
CA LYS A 191 -3.50 -30.98 2.82
C LYS A 191 -4.24 -29.69 2.48
N LEU A 192 -4.08 -29.22 1.24
CA LEU A 192 -4.81 -28.06 0.73
C LEU A 192 -6.22 -28.47 0.32
N VAL A 193 -7.21 -27.64 0.63
CA VAL A 193 -8.56 -27.80 0.10
C VAL A 193 -8.56 -27.52 -1.41
N TYR A 194 -8.99 -28.52 -2.18
CA TYR A 194 -9.17 -28.44 -3.62
C TYR A 194 -10.54 -27.85 -3.96
N GLY A 195 -11.60 -28.34 -3.30
CA GLY A 195 -12.97 -27.97 -3.62
C GLY A 195 -13.99 -28.66 -2.72
N LEU A 196 -15.25 -28.54 -3.10
CA LEU A 196 -16.39 -29.20 -2.47
C LEU A 196 -17.10 -30.04 -3.51
N THR A 197 -17.63 -31.19 -3.10
CA THR A 197 -18.52 -31.97 -3.97
C THR A 197 -19.76 -31.17 -4.37
N ASP A 198 -20.31 -31.52 -5.51
CA ASP A 198 -21.56 -30.96 -6.04
C ASP A 198 -22.80 -31.56 -5.36
N LYS A 199 -22.67 -32.78 -4.84
CA LYS A 199 -23.70 -33.54 -4.11
C LYS A 199 -23.32 -33.78 -2.62
N PRO A 200 -24.32 -34.00 -1.74
CA PRO A 200 -24.12 -34.45 -0.37
C PRO A 200 -23.36 -35.78 -0.23
N ALA A 201 -22.82 -36.06 0.96
CA ALA A 201 -22.07 -37.27 1.26
C ALA A 201 -22.89 -38.57 1.05
N ASN A 202 -24.19 -38.55 1.34
CA ASN A 202 -25.11 -39.68 1.10
C ASN A 202 -25.55 -39.86 -0.36
N ARG A 203 -25.14 -38.98 -1.28
CA ARG A 203 -25.50 -39.05 -2.71
C ARG A 203 -24.31 -38.98 -3.65
N TYR A 204 -23.15 -38.55 -3.16
CA TYR A 204 -21.92 -38.50 -3.94
C TYR A 204 -21.31 -39.91 -3.98
N GLN A 205 -21.24 -40.48 -5.18
CA GLN A 205 -20.77 -41.85 -5.40
C GLN A 205 -19.38 -41.88 -6.04
N PHE A 206 -18.61 -42.90 -5.71
CA PHE A 206 -17.34 -43.21 -6.35
C PHE A 206 -17.19 -44.73 -6.52
N ASP A 207 -16.33 -45.13 -7.44
CA ASP A 207 -16.06 -46.54 -7.70
C ASP A 207 -15.16 -47.12 -6.59
N CYS A 208 -15.61 -48.19 -5.95
CA CYS A 208 -14.91 -48.91 -4.89
C CYS A 208 -14.99 -50.42 -5.15
N GLU A 209 -13.93 -50.98 -5.74
CA GLU A 209 -13.86 -52.41 -6.08
C GLU A 209 -14.04 -53.31 -4.85
N GLU A 210 -13.47 -52.91 -3.70
CA GLU A 210 -13.59 -53.63 -2.41
C GLU A 210 -15.04 -53.79 -1.93
N MET A 211 -15.97 -52.96 -2.41
CA MET A 211 -17.40 -53.01 -2.04
C MET A 211 -18.30 -53.34 -3.24
N GLY A 212 -17.74 -53.91 -4.30
CA GLY A 212 -18.52 -54.46 -5.41
C GLY A 212 -19.10 -53.41 -6.37
N GLY A 213 -18.52 -52.20 -6.44
CA GLY A 213 -18.88 -51.20 -7.45
C GLY A 213 -19.04 -49.77 -6.89
N LYS A 214 -20.07 -49.06 -7.35
CA LYS A 214 -20.34 -47.67 -6.94
C LYS A 214 -20.95 -47.61 -5.55
N VAL A 215 -20.33 -46.83 -4.68
CA VAL A 215 -20.79 -46.59 -3.30
C VAL A 215 -20.83 -45.10 -3.00
N ASP A 216 -21.79 -44.66 -2.19
CA ASP A 216 -21.79 -43.29 -1.67
C ASP A 216 -20.82 -43.12 -0.49
N VAL A 217 -20.38 -41.89 -0.26
CA VAL A 217 -19.38 -41.61 0.78
C VAL A 217 -19.89 -41.96 2.17
N ALA A 218 -21.18 -41.73 2.48
CA ALA A 218 -21.73 -42.06 3.79
C ALA A 218 -21.73 -43.57 4.06
N ALA A 219 -22.16 -44.37 3.07
CA ALA A 219 -22.12 -45.83 3.15
C ALA A 219 -20.67 -46.36 3.26
N TYR A 220 -19.73 -45.82 2.49
CA TYR A 220 -18.31 -46.19 2.58
C TYR A 220 -17.73 -45.97 3.98
N PHE A 221 -17.97 -44.80 4.58
CA PHE A 221 -17.48 -44.51 5.94
C PHE A 221 -18.13 -45.41 6.99
N LYS A 222 -19.41 -45.76 6.83
CA LYS A 222 -20.10 -46.70 7.72
C LYS A 222 -19.52 -48.12 7.61
N HIS A 223 -19.33 -48.64 6.40
CA HIS A 223 -18.87 -50.01 6.18
C HIS A 223 -17.37 -50.19 6.45
N LYS A 224 -16.50 -49.32 5.91
CA LYS A 224 -15.05 -49.48 6.01
C LYS A 224 -14.46 -48.96 7.33
N HIS A 225 -15.05 -47.90 7.88
CA HIS A 225 -14.53 -47.24 9.09
C HIS A 225 -15.42 -47.42 10.32
N GLY A 226 -16.61 -48.02 10.19
CA GLY A 226 -17.56 -48.15 11.30
C GLY A 226 -18.17 -46.82 11.75
N LEU A 227 -18.09 -45.78 10.91
CA LEU A 227 -18.46 -44.41 11.28
C LEU A 227 -19.78 -43.99 10.62
N THR A 228 -20.81 -43.70 11.43
CA THR A 228 -22.08 -43.14 10.94
C THR A 228 -22.02 -41.61 11.00
N LEU A 229 -22.23 -40.96 9.84
CA LEU A 229 -22.20 -39.50 9.72
C LEU A 229 -23.42 -38.87 10.44
N LYS A 230 -23.21 -37.75 11.14
CA LYS A 230 -24.29 -36.96 11.76
C LYS A 230 -24.99 -36.03 10.78
N HIS A 231 -24.25 -35.57 9.77
CA HIS A 231 -24.68 -34.62 8.75
C HIS A 231 -24.42 -35.19 7.34
N PRO A 232 -25.03 -36.33 6.99
CA PRO A 232 -24.84 -36.97 5.68
C PRO A 232 -25.31 -36.10 4.49
N ASP A 233 -26.16 -35.10 4.77
CA ASP A 233 -26.71 -34.15 3.79
C ASP A 233 -25.77 -32.98 3.47
N LEU A 234 -24.62 -32.87 4.15
CA LEU A 234 -23.56 -31.93 3.77
C LEU A 234 -22.68 -32.50 2.65
N PRO A 235 -22.06 -31.66 1.81
CA PRO A 235 -21.10 -32.13 0.83
C PRO A 235 -19.78 -32.55 1.48
N CYS A 236 -18.95 -33.26 0.72
CA CYS A 236 -17.59 -33.62 1.13
C CYS A 236 -16.58 -32.55 0.71
N ILE A 237 -15.46 -32.49 1.42
CA ILE A 237 -14.31 -31.66 1.09
C ILE A 237 -13.32 -32.49 0.26
N GLN A 238 -12.90 -31.94 -0.87
CA GLN A 238 -11.88 -32.52 -1.73
C GLN A 238 -10.49 -32.02 -1.30
N LEU A 239 -9.55 -32.94 -1.00
CA LEU A 239 -8.22 -32.61 -0.50
C LEU A 239 -7.11 -32.93 -1.51
N GLY A 240 -6.34 -31.91 -1.89
CA GLY A 240 -5.23 -32.00 -2.84
C GLY A 240 -5.67 -32.21 -4.30
N ASN A 241 -6.62 -33.09 -4.54
CA ASN A 241 -7.26 -33.32 -5.84
C ASN A 241 -8.77 -33.57 -5.67
N ALA A 242 -9.50 -33.64 -6.79
CA ALA A 242 -10.95 -33.83 -6.81
C ALA A 242 -11.41 -35.23 -6.34
N ARG A 243 -10.53 -36.24 -6.33
CA ARG A 243 -10.90 -37.63 -6.03
C ARG A 243 -10.92 -37.91 -4.53
N ASN A 244 -10.04 -37.25 -3.76
CA ASN A 244 -9.93 -37.45 -2.32
C ASN A 244 -11.01 -36.68 -1.57
N CYS A 245 -12.20 -37.25 -1.46
CA CYS A 245 -13.36 -36.64 -0.81
C CYS A 245 -13.52 -37.16 0.63
N ILE A 246 -13.60 -36.25 1.60
CA ILE A 246 -13.79 -36.57 3.01
C ILE A 246 -14.99 -35.79 3.55
N PRO A 247 -15.91 -36.42 4.32
CA PRO A 247 -17.03 -35.71 4.96
C PRO A 247 -16.56 -34.51 5.81
N MET A 248 -17.32 -33.41 5.77
CA MET A 248 -16.97 -32.17 6.51
C MET A 248 -16.78 -32.38 8.01
N GLU A 249 -17.50 -33.32 8.62
CA GLU A 249 -17.43 -33.66 10.04
C GLU A 249 -16.03 -34.10 10.51
N TYR A 250 -15.22 -34.63 9.59
CA TYR A 250 -13.90 -35.16 9.92
C TYR A 250 -12.75 -34.25 9.50
N ILE A 251 -13.06 -33.03 9.04
CA ILE A 251 -12.07 -32.05 8.61
C ILE A 251 -11.93 -30.94 9.65
N TYR A 252 -10.68 -30.60 9.94
CA TYR A 252 -10.29 -29.54 10.85
C TYR A 252 -9.41 -28.54 10.13
N VAL A 253 -9.77 -27.26 10.24
CA VAL A 253 -8.92 -26.14 9.81
C VAL A 253 -7.69 -26.13 10.70
N MET A 254 -6.51 -26.14 10.10
CA MET A 254 -5.27 -26.09 10.88
C MET A 254 -5.00 -24.66 11.36
N GLY A 255 -4.70 -24.53 12.65
CA GLY A 255 -4.25 -23.27 13.25
C GLY A 255 -2.79 -22.94 12.93
N GLY A 256 -2.26 -21.93 13.64
CA GLY A 256 -0.83 -21.63 13.62
C GLY A 256 -0.33 -21.07 12.27
N GLU A 257 0.86 -21.49 11.87
CA GLU A 257 1.52 -21.04 10.63
C GLU A 257 0.77 -21.44 9.34
N HIS A 258 -0.07 -22.48 9.41
CA HIS A 258 -0.64 -23.11 8.22
C HIS A 258 -1.68 -22.27 7.50
N ASN A 259 -2.43 -21.45 8.24
CA ASN A 259 -3.49 -20.56 7.72
C ASN A 259 -3.33 -19.11 8.19
N LEU A 260 -2.08 -18.66 8.35
CA LEU A 260 -1.75 -17.26 8.62
C LEU A 260 -1.74 -16.45 7.32
N ALA A 261 -2.47 -15.33 7.29
CA ALA A 261 -2.54 -14.40 6.15
C ALA A 261 -2.94 -15.09 4.82
N VAL A 262 -3.94 -15.98 4.86
CA VAL A 262 -4.45 -16.64 3.65
C VAL A 262 -5.23 -15.64 2.79
N GLY A 263 -4.75 -15.44 1.55
CA GLY A 263 -5.42 -14.61 0.56
C GLY A 263 -5.32 -13.11 0.84
N LYS A 264 -6.03 -12.32 0.04
CA LYS A 264 -6.09 -10.86 0.23
C LYS A 264 -7.01 -10.55 1.39
N LEU A 265 -6.56 -9.68 2.31
CA LEU A 265 -7.37 -9.31 3.46
C LEU A 265 -8.61 -8.54 2.99
N ARG A 266 -9.81 -9.02 3.38
CA ARG A 266 -11.06 -8.34 3.02
C ARG A 266 -11.15 -6.97 3.67
N PRO A 267 -11.81 -5.98 3.04
CA PRO A 267 -11.88 -4.60 3.56
C PRO A 267 -12.39 -4.50 5.00
N GLU A 268 -13.37 -5.33 5.37
CA GLU A 268 -13.92 -5.38 6.74
C GLU A 268 -12.89 -5.83 7.78
N PHE A 269 -12.02 -6.80 7.45
CA PHE A 269 -10.93 -7.21 8.32
C PHE A 269 -9.82 -6.17 8.33
N GLN A 270 -9.51 -5.57 7.17
CA GLN A 270 -8.52 -4.51 7.07
C GLN A 270 -8.90 -3.32 7.96
N GLN A 271 -10.17 -2.94 7.99
CA GLN A 271 -10.68 -1.87 8.83
C GLN A 271 -10.50 -2.20 10.32
N GLU A 272 -10.86 -3.41 10.75
CA GLU A 272 -10.73 -3.80 12.15
C GLU A 272 -9.27 -3.93 12.58
N VAL A 273 -8.42 -4.54 11.74
CA VAL A 273 -6.97 -4.60 11.96
C VAL A 273 -6.39 -3.19 12.08
N THR A 274 -6.76 -2.28 11.17
CA THR A 274 -6.31 -0.89 11.21
C THR A 274 -6.76 -0.20 12.50
N ARG A 275 -8.02 -0.38 12.89
CA ARG A 275 -8.58 0.20 14.12
C ARG A 275 -7.82 -0.26 15.37
N ARG A 276 -7.44 -1.54 15.44
CA ARG A 276 -6.79 -2.14 16.60
C ARG A 276 -5.27 -1.93 16.64
N THR A 277 -4.63 -1.80 15.48
CA THR A 277 -3.17 -1.62 15.36
C THR A 277 -2.74 -0.16 15.28
N ALA A 278 -3.68 0.76 15.06
CA ALA A 278 -3.46 2.20 15.13
C ALA A 278 -3.30 2.67 16.58
N MET A 279 -2.15 2.36 17.16
CA MET A 279 -1.80 2.69 18.55
C MET A 279 -1.17 4.08 18.62
N GLN A 280 -1.59 4.85 19.63
CA GLN A 280 -0.94 6.11 19.98
C GLN A 280 0.56 5.88 20.27
N PRO A 281 1.45 6.84 19.95
CA PRO A 281 2.90 6.71 20.13
C PRO A 281 3.32 6.12 21.49
N SER A 282 2.83 6.67 22.59
CA SER A 282 3.11 6.20 23.96
C SER A 282 2.72 4.72 24.15
N ALA A 283 1.47 4.37 23.83
CA ALA A 283 0.98 3.00 23.94
C ALA A 283 1.77 2.01 23.06
N ARG A 284 2.17 2.42 21.85
CA ARG A 284 3.01 1.58 20.97
C ARG A 284 4.40 1.38 21.57
N ARG A 285 5.01 2.44 22.10
CA ARG A 285 6.31 2.40 22.78
C ARG A 285 6.27 1.40 23.94
N ASP A 286 5.26 1.52 24.80
CA ASP A 286 5.13 0.70 26.01
C ASP A 286 4.92 -0.79 25.66
N GLN A 287 4.14 -1.09 24.62
CA GLN A 287 3.99 -2.47 24.13
C GLN A 287 5.26 -3.05 23.49
N ILE A 288 6.09 -2.23 22.83
CA ILE A 288 7.41 -2.66 22.36
C ILE A 288 8.31 -3.01 23.54
N MET A 289 8.32 -2.18 24.58
CA MET A 289 9.09 -2.45 25.80
C MET A 289 8.59 -3.70 26.52
N GLN A 290 7.28 -3.93 26.57
CA GLN A 290 6.69 -5.15 27.12
C GLN A 290 7.16 -6.40 26.35
N ALA A 291 7.16 -6.35 25.01
CA ALA A 291 7.65 -7.46 24.19
C ALA A 291 9.15 -7.71 24.37
N LEU A 292 9.95 -6.66 24.52
CA LEU A 292 11.39 -6.76 24.78
C LEU A 292 11.67 -7.38 26.15
N ASN A 293 10.94 -6.95 27.19
CA ASN A 293 11.06 -7.43 28.57
C ASN A 293 10.50 -8.86 28.76
N ASN A 294 9.82 -9.43 27.78
CA ASN A 294 9.26 -10.77 27.88
C ASN A 294 10.36 -11.84 27.76
N THR A 295 10.71 -12.46 28.89
CA THR A 295 11.82 -13.42 28.99
C THR A 295 11.51 -14.81 28.42
N GLN A 296 10.25 -15.10 28.08
CA GLN A 296 9.82 -16.41 27.56
C GLN A 296 9.62 -16.40 26.06
N LEU A 297 9.00 -15.35 25.53
CA LEU A 297 8.52 -15.26 24.15
C LEU A 297 9.13 -14.07 23.38
N GLY A 298 9.82 -13.16 24.05
CA GLY A 298 10.42 -11.98 23.45
C GLY A 298 11.77 -12.25 22.78
N PRO A 299 12.36 -11.24 22.08
CA PRO A 299 13.66 -11.37 21.43
C PRO A 299 14.79 -11.82 22.36
N SER A 300 14.81 -11.34 23.60
CA SER A 300 15.83 -11.68 24.59
C SER A 300 15.82 -13.16 24.96
N ALA A 301 14.66 -13.82 24.92
CA ALA A 301 14.53 -15.26 25.13
C ALA A 301 15.27 -16.07 24.04
N ALA A 302 15.32 -15.55 22.81
CA ALA A 302 16.03 -16.18 21.71
C ALA A 302 17.54 -15.90 21.72
N LEU A 303 17.93 -14.70 22.17
CA LEU A 303 19.29 -14.17 22.01
C LEU A 303 20.20 -14.46 23.21
N LYS A 304 19.69 -14.34 24.44
CA LYS A 304 20.47 -14.54 25.67
C LYS A 304 21.08 -15.95 25.78
N PRO A 305 20.38 -17.06 25.46
CA PRO A 305 20.98 -18.40 25.47
C PRO A 305 22.09 -18.61 24.44
N LYS A 306 22.23 -17.68 23.48
CA LYS A 306 23.26 -17.70 22.44
C LYS A 306 24.39 -16.69 22.69
N GLY A 307 24.48 -16.14 23.92
CA GLY A 307 25.55 -15.22 24.33
C GLY A 307 25.33 -13.76 23.90
N VAL A 308 24.17 -13.41 23.34
CA VAL A 308 23.87 -12.04 22.93
C VAL A 308 23.01 -11.36 23.99
N ASP A 309 23.60 -10.39 24.69
CA ASP A 309 22.88 -9.52 25.62
C ASP A 309 22.27 -8.32 24.87
N VAL A 310 21.04 -7.97 25.21
CA VAL A 310 20.29 -6.90 24.57
C VAL A 310 19.92 -5.89 25.63
N ALA A 311 20.33 -4.64 25.42
CA ALA A 311 19.93 -3.55 26.31
C ALA A 311 18.40 -3.39 26.32
N PHE A 312 17.81 -3.27 27.52
CA PHE A 312 16.37 -3.11 27.73
C PHE A 312 15.95 -1.63 27.73
N GLU A 313 16.64 -0.80 26.95
CA GLU A 313 16.36 0.63 26.82
C GLU A 313 16.27 1.04 25.34
N MET A 314 15.43 2.02 25.05
CA MET A 314 15.37 2.60 23.72
C MET A 314 16.58 3.48 23.46
N LEU A 315 17.10 3.45 22.25
CA LEU A 315 18.19 4.31 21.83
C LEU A 315 17.75 5.78 21.85
N ALA A 316 18.37 6.58 22.72
CA ALA A 316 18.19 8.03 22.74
C ALA A 316 18.97 8.66 21.56
N VAL A 317 18.29 9.54 20.82
CA VAL A 317 18.83 10.21 19.64
C VAL A 317 18.48 11.68 19.67
N THR A 318 19.38 12.54 19.19
CA THR A 318 19.12 13.97 19.05
C THR A 318 18.54 14.24 17.66
N GLY A 319 17.35 14.81 17.62
CA GLY A 319 16.73 15.26 16.37
C GLY A 319 16.78 16.78 16.24
N ARG A 320 16.85 17.27 15.00
CA ARG A 320 16.66 18.71 14.68
C ARG A 320 15.23 18.94 14.21
N LEU A 321 14.65 20.09 14.54
CA LEU A 321 13.35 20.50 14.01
C LEU A 321 13.58 21.53 12.90
N LEU A 322 13.24 21.17 11.66
CA LEU A 322 13.27 22.11 10.54
C LEU A 322 12.17 23.15 10.66
N ASP A 323 12.45 24.37 10.19
CA ASP A 323 11.44 25.40 10.05
C ASP A 323 10.33 24.95 9.10
N THR A 324 9.08 25.15 9.53
CA THR A 324 7.93 24.85 8.69
C THR A 324 7.90 25.81 7.50
N PRO A 325 7.85 25.29 6.25
CA PRO A 325 7.81 26.13 5.06
C PRO A 325 6.61 27.06 5.08
N LYS A 326 6.81 28.33 4.73
CA LYS A 326 5.71 29.28 4.55
C LYS A 326 5.05 29.07 3.19
N LEU A 327 3.75 28.79 3.19
CA LEU A 327 2.96 28.67 1.96
C LEU A 327 2.21 29.98 1.68
N ARG A 328 1.95 30.23 0.40
CA ARG A 328 1.09 31.33 -0.07
C ARG A 328 -0.02 30.79 -0.96
N ASP A 329 -1.16 31.47 -0.92
CA ASP A 329 -2.33 31.16 -1.72
C ASP A 329 -2.68 32.33 -2.68
N GLY A 330 -3.78 32.20 -3.42
CA GLY A 330 -4.26 33.22 -4.37
C GLY A 330 -4.72 34.54 -3.76
N SER A 331 -4.81 34.64 -2.43
CA SER A 331 -5.05 35.92 -1.75
C SER A 331 -3.75 36.72 -1.52
N SER A 332 -2.59 36.17 -1.91
CA SER A 332 -1.24 36.70 -1.66
C SER A 332 -0.83 36.79 -0.18
N ALA A 333 -1.67 36.35 0.76
CA ALA A 333 -1.29 36.25 2.16
C ALA A 333 -0.45 34.98 2.40
N VAL A 334 0.59 35.11 3.25
CA VAL A 334 1.28 33.94 3.81
C VAL A 334 0.30 33.22 4.73
N MET A 335 0.16 31.92 4.53
CA MET A 335 -0.75 31.08 5.29
C MET A 335 -0.29 30.98 6.75
N ARG A 336 -1.26 30.98 7.70
CA ARG A 336 -0.97 30.97 9.15
C ARG A 336 -0.37 29.65 9.65
N ASP A 337 -0.80 28.55 9.05
CA ASP A 337 -0.30 27.20 9.31
C ASP A 337 -0.07 26.55 7.94
N SER A 338 1.09 25.95 7.72
CA SER A 338 1.40 25.22 6.48
C SER A 338 1.40 23.70 6.69
N THR A 339 1.47 23.24 7.94
CA THR A 339 1.49 21.83 8.30
C THR A 339 0.09 21.22 8.16
N ASN A 340 -0.96 21.98 8.47
CA ASN A 340 -2.35 21.60 8.24
C ASN A 340 -3.26 22.84 8.09
N TYR A 341 -3.56 23.23 6.86
CA TYR A 341 -4.28 24.49 6.57
C TYR A 341 -5.78 24.35 6.32
N SER A 342 -6.39 23.21 6.69
CA SER A 342 -7.86 23.01 6.76
C SER A 342 -8.65 23.38 5.49
N ASN A 343 -8.01 23.34 4.32
CA ASN A 343 -8.57 23.77 3.04
C ASN A 343 -9.12 25.22 3.01
N ASN A 344 -8.65 26.13 3.86
CA ASN A 344 -9.17 27.51 3.93
C ASN A 344 -8.36 28.52 3.11
N PHE A 345 -8.04 28.19 1.86
CA PHE A 345 -7.23 29.01 0.96
C PHE A 345 -7.94 29.30 -0.37
N LYS A 346 -7.58 30.39 -1.05
CA LYS A 346 -7.93 30.65 -2.46
C LYS A 346 -6.87 30.06 -3.38
N THR A 347 -7.28 29.47 -4.49
CA THR A 347 -6.34 28.89 -5.46
C THR A 347 -5.37 29.96 -6.00
N LEU A 348 -4.06 29.69 -5.97
CA LEU A 348 -3.02 30.63 -6.42
C LEU A 348 -3.06 30.93 -7.92
N ALA A 349 -3.21 29.90 -8.74
CA ALA A 349 -3.36 30.02 -10.20
C ALA A 349 -4.59 29.25 -10.67
N PRO A 350 -5.83 29.78 -10.48
CA PRO A 350 -7.04 29.10 -10.92
C PRO A 350 -7.18 29.15 -12.45
N PRO A 351 -8.05 28.31 -13.04
CA PRO A 351 -8.43 28.44 -14.45
C PRO A 351 -8.95 29.85 -14.75
N LYS A 352 -8.35 30.52 -15.74
CA LYS A 352 -8.69 31.88 -16.19
C LYS A 352 -9.78 31.90 -17.26
N PHE A 353 -10.64 30.89 -17.26
CA PHE A 353 -11.75 30.72 -18.19
C PHE A 353 -12.91 30.04 -17.47
N ASN A 354 -14.12 30.14 -18.03
CA ASN A 354 -15.29 29.46 -17.49
C ASN A 354 -15.20 27.95 -17.78
N VAL A 355 -15.15 27.13 -16.73
CA VAL A 355 -14.98 25.68 -16.84
C VAL A 355 -16.32 25.04 -17.18
N SER A 356 -16.44 24.60 -18.42
CA SER A 356 -17.57 23.80 -18.89
C SER A 356 -17.51 22.40 -18.26
N TRP A 357 -18.55 21.99 -17.55
CA TRP A 357 -18.54 20.71 -16.82
C TRP A 357 -19.89 19.98 -16.89
N GLY A 358 -19.87 18.69 -16.55
CA GLY A 358 -21.04 17.83 -16.55
C GLY A 358 -21.07 16.92 -15.33
N LEU A 359 -22.27 16.44 -15.01
CA LEU A 359 -22.55 15.56 -13.88
C LEU A 359 -23.21 14.29 -14.39
N TRP A 360 -22.56 13.15 -14.16
CA TRP A 360 -23.04 11.83 -14.52
C TRP A 360 -23.34 11.03 -13.26
N THR A 361 -24.59 10.61 -13.08
CA THR A 361 -25.03 9.86 -11.91
C THR A 361 -25.08 8.37 -12.21
N PHE A 362 -24.38 7.57 -11.41
CA PHE A 362 -24.42 6.11 -11.48
C PHE A 362 -24.76 5.54 -10.11
N THR A 363 -26.02 5.13 -9.95
CA THR A 363 -26.58 4.70 -8.66
C THR A 363 -27.36 3.40 -8.80
N THR A 364 -27.10 2.44 -7.91
CA THR A 364 -27.61 1.05 -7.98
C THR A 364 -28.81 0.76 -7.06
N GLU A 365 -28.98 1.47 -5.94
CA GLU A 365 -30.00 1.13 -4.94
C GLU A 365 -31.03 2.25 -4.70
N ARG A 366 -30.58 3.51 -4.66
CA ARG A 366 -31.44 4.68 -4.50
C ARG A 366 -30.98 5.74 -5.48
N SER A 367 -31.72 5.87 -6.59
CA SER A 367 -31.50 6.99 -7.50
C SER A 367 -31.83 8.29 -6.75
N PRO A 368 -30.86 9.19 -6.58
CA PRO A 368 -31.14 10.49 -6.00
C PRO A 368 -32.17 11.21 -6.88
N SER A 369 -33.03 12.01 -6.26
CA SER A 369 -34.00 12.78 -7.04
C SER A 369 -33.27 13.81 -7.90
N GLU A 370 -33.88 14.24 -9.00
CA GLU A 370 -33.34 15.35 -9.83
C GLU A 370 -33.04 16.59 -8.99
N ARG A 371 -33.87 16.86 -7.96
CA ARG A 371 -33.66 17.96 -7.02
C ARG A 371 -32.37 17.79 -6.22
N ASP A 372 -32.05 16.59 -5.75
CA ASP A 372 -30.82 16.33 -4.99
C ASP A 372 -29.57 16.43 -5.88
N ILE A 373 -29.69 15.98 -7.12
CA ILE A 373 -28.63 16.06 -8.14
C ILE A 373 -28.35 17.53 -8.49
N GLN A 374 -29.40 18.32 -8.75
CA GLN A 374 -29.28 19.76 -8.99
C GLN A 374 -28.71 20.49 -7.77
N TRP A 375 -29.20 20.18 -6.57
CA TRP A 375 -28.66 20.75 -5.33
C TRP A 375 -27.16 20.48 -5.19
N PHE A 376 -26.71 19.25 -5.45
CA PHE A 376 -25.28 18.92 -5.42
C PHE A 376 -24.49 19.72 -6.44
N ALA A 377 -25.01 19.87 -7.67
CA ALA A 377 -24.37 20.67 -8.70
C ALA A 377 -24.20 22.13 -8.26
N ASP A 378 -25.22 22.72 -7.64
CA ASP A 378 -25.16 24.09 -7.10
C ASP A 378 -24.12 24.20 -5.98
N GLN A 379 -24.05 23.22 -5.07
CA GLN A 379 -23.04 23.20 -4.00
C GLN A 379 -21.62 23.10 -4.56
N LEU A 380 -21.41 22.28 -5.60
CA LEU A 380 -20.13 22.15 -6.27
C LEU A 380 -19.72 23.47 -6.92
N THR A 381 -20.61 24.10 -7.70
CA THR A 381 -20.35 25.39 -8.36
C THR A 381 -20.04 26.49 -7.33
N LYS A 382 -20.82 26.59 -6.26
CA LYS A 382 -20.57 27.52 -5.14
C LYS A 382 -19.19 27.29 -4.52
N ARG A 383 -18.79 26.03 -4.34
CA ARG A 383 -17.49 25.69 -3.78
C ARG A 383 -16.34 26.05 -4.72
N CYS A 384 -16.46 25.76 -6.01
CA CYS A 384 -15.49 26.18 -7.02
C CYS A 384 -15.31 27.71 -7.03
N TYR A 385 -16.41 28.46 -6.98
CA TYR A 385 -16.37 29.92 -6.93
C TYR A 385 -15.63 30.45 -5.69
N SER A 386 -15.87 29.86 -4.52
CA SER A 386 -15.14 30.21 -3.28
C SER A 386 -13.62 30.01 -3.39
N LYS A 387 -13.17 29.12 -4.29
CA LYS A 387 -11.77 28.85 -4.61
C LYS A 387 -11.20 29.72 -5.72
N GLY A 388 -11.99 30.63 -6.30
CA GLY A 388 -11.60 31.50 -7.40
C GLY A 388 -11.72 30.86 -8.79
N MET A 389 -12.52 29.80 -8.93
CA MET A 389 -12.76 29.11 -10.20
C MET A 389 -14.20 29.32 -10.66
N ASN A 390 -14.40 29.72 -11.91
CA ASN A 390 -15.73 29.90 -12.49
C ASN A 390 -16.13 28.66 -13.28
N PHE A 391 -17.30 28.10 -12.96
CA PHE A 391 -17.86 26.91 -13.61
C PHE A 391 -19.18 27.29 -14.27
N SER A 392 -19.47 26.69 -15.43
CA SER A 392 -20.77 26.85 -16.09
C SER A 392 -21.89 26.14 -15.33
N ASP A 393 -23.12 26.29 -15.82
CA ASP A 393 -24.21 25.38 -15.44
C ASP A 393 -23.84 23.93 -15.77
N ALA A 394 -24.31 23.01 -14.94
CA ALA A 394 -23.99 21.60 -15.06
C ALA A 394 -24.73 20.98 -16.25
N LYS A 395 -23.98 20.25 -17.08
CA LYS A 395 -24.55 19.37 -18.11
C LYS A 395 -24.88 18.01 -17.49
N PHE A 396 -26.16 17.73 -17.28
CA PHE A 396 -26.58 16.44 -16.73
C PHE A 396 -26.50 15.35 -17.79
N VAL A 397 -25.80 14.26 -17.45
CA VAL A 397 -25.62 13.10 -18.31
C VAL A 397 -26.40 11.95 -17.72
N GLU A 398 -27.35 11.42 -18.49
CA GLU A 398 -28.10 10.22 -18.11
C GLU A 398 -27.32 8.94 -18.43
N TRP A 399 -27.61 7.90 -17.66
CA TRP A 399 -27.02 6.59 -17.89
C TRP A 399 -27.88 5.78 -18.88
N PRO A 400 -27.28 5.13 -19.91
CA PRO A 400 -28.05 4.29 -20.83
C PRO A 400 -28.65 3.07 -20.11
N GLU A 401 -29.95 2.87 -20.24
CA GLU A 401 -30.67 1.77 -19.57
C GLU A 401 -30.07 0.39 -19.93
N GLU A 402 -29.65 0.20 -21.18
CA GLU A 402 -28.98 -1.02 -21.66
C GLU A 402 -27.65 -1.29 -20.93
N ALA A 403 -26.87 -0.23 -20.66
CA ALA A 403 -25.62 -0.31 -19.91
C ALA A 403 -25.89 -0.67 -18.44
N PHE A 404 -26.95 -0.09 -17.86
CA PHE A 404 -27.35 -0.37 -16.48
C PHE A 404 -27.78 -1.84 -16.33
N ASN A 405 -28.63 -2.32 -17.23
CA ASN A 405 -29.18 -3.66 -17.22
C ASN A 405 -28.11 -4.73 -17.50
N SER A 406 -27.21 -4.48 -18.46
CA SER A 406 -26.07 -5.37 -18.70
C SER A 406 -25.14 -5.45 -17.47
N TYR A 407 -24.89 -4.32 -16.81
CA TYR A 407 -24.02 -4.24 -15.66
C TYR A 407 -24.61 -4.91 -14.42
N PHE A 408 -25.90 -4.67 -14.16
CA PHE A 408 -26.63 -5.28 -13.06
C PHE A 408 -26.71 -6.80 -13.19
N ARG A 409 -26.89 -7.32 -14.42
CA ARG A 409 -26.86 -8.77 -14.71
C ARG A 409 -25.50 -9.38 -14.40
N CYS A 410 -24.40 -8.82 -14.89
CA CYS A 410 -23.05 -9.32 -14.61
C CYS A 410 -22.72 -9.32 -13.11
N HIS A 411 -23.14 -8.27 -12.40
CA HIS A 411 -22.97 -8.18 -10.95
C HIS A 411 -23.72 -9.29 -10.20
N LYS A 412 -25.01 -9.47 -10.49
CA LYS A 412 -25.86 -10.48 -9.84
C LYS A 412 -25.33 -11.90 -10.05
N ASN A 413 -24.74 -12.17 -11.21
CA ASN A 413 -24.23 -13.49 -11.56
C ASN A 413 -22.76 -13.75 -11.18
N ARG A 414 -22.04 -12.75 -10.64
CA ARG A 414 -20.58 -12.82 -10.37
C ARG A 414 -19.76 -13.29 -11.60
N GLU A 415 -20.28 -13.02 -12.80
CA GLU A 415 -19.61 -13.37 -14.04
C GLU A 415 -18.46 -12.39 -14.30
N ALA A 416 -17.42 -12.86 -15.01
CA ALA A 416 -16.37 -11.98 -15.48
C ALA A 416 -16.99 -10.90 -16.39
N PHE A 417 -16.53 -9.66 -16.22
CA PHE A 417 -16.95 -8.53 -17.04
C PHE A 417 -16.74 -8.83 -18.53
N SER A 418 -17.72 -8.47 -19.36
CA SER A 418 -17.75 -8.82 -20.78
C SER A 418 -17.23 -7.66 -21.66
N PRO A 419 -16.50 -7.92 -22.76
CA PRO A 419 -16.03 -6.89 -23.70
C PRO A 419 -17.14 -5.94 -24.21
N GLU A 420 -18.37 -6.43 -24.27
CA GLU A 420 -19.56 -5.68 -24.70
C GLU A 420 -19.82 -4.47 -23.79
N MET A 421 -19.64 -4.60 -22.48
CA MET A 421 -19.82 -3.49 -21.55
C MET A 421 -18.77 -2.38 -21.76
N GLY A 422 -17.53 -2.75 -22.06
CA GLY A 422 -16.48 -1.81 -22.46
C GLY A 422 -16.89 -0.94 -23.66
N ASN A 423 -17.52 -1.56 -24.65
CA ASN A 423 -18.00 -0.88 -25.85
C ASN A 423 -19.16 0.07 -25.56
N VAL A 424 -20.07 -0.31 -24.66
CA VAL A 424 -21.21 0.54 -24.27
C VAL A 424 -20.73 1.81 -23.56
N ILE A 425 -19.84 1.68 -22.56
CA ILE A 425 -19.28 2.85 -21.85
C ILE A 425 -18.51 3.77 -22.81
N ARG A 426 -17.74 3.19 -23.74
CA ARG A 426 -17.01 3.96 -24.77
C ARG A 426 -17.96 4.74 -25.68
N LYS A 427 -19.03 4.10 -26.16
CA LYS A 427 -20.05 4.74 -27.01
C LYS A 427 -20.68 5.93 -26.27
N GLU A 428 -21.00 5.76 -24.99
CA GLU A 428 -21.61 6.80 -24.19
C GLU A 428 -20.68 7.98 -23.94
N LEU A 429 -19.43 7.72 -23.53
CA LEU A 429 -18.44 8.78 -23.36
C LEU A 429 -18.20 9.57 -24.66
N ASN A 430 -18.19 8.88 -25.82
CA ASN A 430 -18.10 9.53 -27.14
C ASN A 430 -19.33 10.39 -27.46
N ARG A 431 -20.53 9.95 -27.08
CA ARG A 431 -21.77 10.74 -27.20
C ARG A 431 -21.66 12.02 -26.39
N VAL A 432 -21.24 11.92 -25.12
CA VAL A 432 -21.01 13.08 -24.24
C VAL A 432 -19.97 14.04 -24.84
N ALA A 433 -18.85 13.52 -25.33
CA ALA A 433 -17.79 14.34 -25.93
C ALA A 433 -18.26 15.08 -27.20
N THR A 434 -19.13 14.46 -27.99
CA THR A 434 -19.65 15.01 -29.25
C THR A 434 -20.76 16.03 -28.99
N ALA A 435 -21.66 15.72 -28.06
CA ALA A 435 -22.74 16.63 -27.64
C ALA A 435 -22.20 17.88 -26.93
N HIS A 436 -21.08 17.75 -26.22
CA HIS A 436 -20.51 18.82 -25.42
C HIS A 436 -19.03 19.02 -25.74
N LYS A 437 -18.73 19.56 -26.93
CA LYS A 437 -17.35 19.75 -27.44
C LYS A 437 -16.48 20.66 -26.56
N ASP A 438 -17.10 21.55 -25.80
CA ASP A 438 -16.45 22.49 -24.88
C ASP A 438 -16.20 21.89 -23.48
N LEU A 439 -16.74 20.70 -23.18
CA LEU A 439 -16.64 20.05 -21.87
C LEU A 439 -15.18 19.88 -21.43
N LYS A 440 -14.86 20.28 -20.20
CA LYS A 440 -13.53 20.16 -19.59
C LYS A 440 -13.48 19.18 -18.43
N LEU A 441 -14.59 19.04 -17.69
CA LEU A 441 -14.69 18.15 -16.53
C LEU A 441 -16.00 17.36 -16.55
N LEU A 442 -15.91 16.05 -16.32
CA LEU A 442 -17.06 15.19 -16.04
C LEU A 442 -16.95 14.66 -14.61
N VAL A 443 -17.88 15.09 -13.75
CA VAL A 443 -18.03 14.60 -12.38
C VAL A 443 -18.95 13.39 -12.38
N ILE A 444 -18.57 12.30 -11.72
CA ILE A 444 -19.30 11.03 -11.73
C ILE A 444 -19.65 10.63 -10.30
N LEU A 445 -20.95 10.53 -9.98
CA LEU A 445 -21.44 10.12 -8.67
C LEU A 445 -21.61 8.59 -8.62
N LEU A 446 -21.17 7.96 -7.52
CA LEU A 446 -21.25 6.52 -7.28
C LEU A 446 -21.88 6.22 -5.90
N ASP A 447 -23.00 5.51 -5.83
CA ASP A 447 -23.75 5.27 -4.58
C ASP A 447 -23.36 4.02 -3.78
N ASN A 448 -22.46 3.18 -4.27
CA ASN A 448 -22.11 1.93 -3.59
C ASN A 448 -20.60 1.82 -3.31
N SER A 449 -20.23 1.02 -2.30
CA SER A 449 -18.88 0.48 -2.16
C SER A 449 -18.90 -1.02 -2.37
N GLU A 450 -18.78 -1.44 -3.62
CA GLU A 450 -18.45 -2.81 -3.99
C GLU A 450 -17.53 -2.82 -5.21
N ALA A 451 -16.88 -3.97 -5.44
CA ALA A 451 -15.95 -4.25 -6.54
C ALA A 451 -16.47 -3.85 -7.94
N ILE A 452 -17.79 -3.74 -8.07
CA ILE A 452 -18.51 -3.30 -9.27
C ILE A 452 -18.14 -1.86 -9.65
N THR A 453 -18.31 -0.91 -8.71
CA THR A 453 -17.99 0.52 -8.96
C THR A 453 -16.50 0.76 -9.17
N ASP A 454 -15.66 -0.12 -8.61
CA ASP A 454 -14.21 -0.10 -8.78
C ASP A 454 -13.81 -0.45 -10.22
N HIS A 455 -14.44 -1.45 -10.84
CA HIS A 455 -14.17 -1.74 -12.26
C HIS A 455 -14.68 -0.62 -13.18
N LEU A 456 -15.89 -0.09 -12.96
CA LEU A 456 -16.41 1.03 -13.75
C LEU A 456 -15.47 2.23 -13.69
N TYR A 457 -15.01 2.57 -12.50
CA TYR A 457 -13.98 3.59 -12.29
C TYR A 457 -12.75 3.35 -13.17
N LYS A 458 -12.17 2.14 -13.12
CA LYS A 458 -10.97 1.79 -13.89
C LYS A 458 -11.19 1.86 -15.40
N LEU A 459 -12.36 1.42 -15.89
CA LEU A 459 -12.69 1.41 -17.31
C LEU A 459 -12.91 2.81 -17.87
N VAL A 460 -13.70 3.64 -17.19
CA VAL A 460 -13.89 5.05 -17.60
C VAL A 460 -12.55 5.76 -17.60
N LYS A 461 -11.69 5.48 -16.61
CA LYS A 461 -10.33 6.03 -16.55
C LYS A 461 -9.49 5.61 -17.75
N LEU A 462 -9.46 4.31 -18.06
CA LEU A 462 -8.80 3.79 -19.26
C LEU A 462 -9.27 4.52 -20.53
N ILE A 463 -10.57 4.53 -20.80
CA ILE A 463 -11.14 5.10 -22.03
C ILE A 463 -10.85 6.61 -22.11
N THR A 464 -11.21 7.37 -21.07
CA THR A 464 -11.11 8.84 -21.11
C THR A 464 -9.66 9.34 -21.18
N GLU A 465 -8.73 8.61 -20.58
CA GLU A 465 -7.35 9.08 -20.40
C GLU A 465 -6.38 8.51 -21.44
N THR A 466 -6.65 7.35 -22.05
CA THR A 466 -5.80 6.75 -23.10
C THR A 466 -6.39 6.78 -24.49
N GLU A 467 -7.71 6.86 -24.65
CA GLU A 467 -8.37 6.77 -25.97
C GLU A 467 -8.95 8.12 -26.44
N MET A 468 -9.63 8.86 -25.55
CA MET A 468 -10.37 10.06 -25.94
C MET A 468 -9.59 11.37 -25.77
N GLY A 469 -9.04 11.63 -24.59
CA GLY A 469 -8.31 12.87 -24.30
C GLY A 469 -9.12 14.17 -24.45
N THR A 470 -10.45 14.13 -24.36
CA THR A 470 -11.34 15.30 -24.58
C THR A 470 -11.62 16.10 -23.31
N PHE A 471 -11.89 15.44 -22.18
CA PHE A 471 -12.16 16.05 -20.88
C PHE A 471 -11.53 15.24 -19.74
N THR A 472 -11.43 15.83 -18.54
CA THR A 472 -10.96 15.14 -17.33
C THR A 472 -12.14 14.57 -16.54
N THR A 473 -11.93 13.49 -15.78
CA THR A 473 -12.98 12.85 -14.98
C THR A 473 -12.69 12.91 -13.48
N GLN A 474 -13.73 13.16 -12.67
CA GLN A 474 -13.68 13.17 -11.21
C GLN A 474 -14.81 12.32 -10.61
N PHE A 475 -14.46 11.23 -9.97
CA PHE A 475 -15.40 10.35 -9.29
C PHE A 475 -15.67 10.82 -7.86
N VAL A 476 -16.92 10.73 -7.41
CA VAL A 476 -17.34 11.05 -6.04
C VAL A 476 -18.23 9.93 -5.53
N ASN A 477 -17.83 9.30 -4.45
CA ASN A 477 -18.65 8.29 -3.81
C ASN A 477 -19.67 8.94 -2.87
N CYS A 478 -20.95 8.60 -3.02
CA CYS A 478 -22.10 9.05 -2.22
C CYS A 478 -22.77 7.88 -1.48
N LYS A 479 -22.01 6.88 -1.01
CA LYS A 479 -22.51 5.69 -0.30
C LYS A 479 -23.48 5.99 0.84
N LYS A 480 -23.34 7.12 1.52
CA LYS A 480 -24.21 7.53 2.64
C LYS A 480 -25.24 8.60 2.25
N GLY A 481 -25.51 8.76 0.95
CA GLY A 481 -26.35 9.83 0.39
C GLY A 481 -25.53 10.94 -0.29
N ILE A 482 -26.21 11.81 -1.03
CA ILE A 482 -25.59 12.94 -1.73
C ILE A 482 -24.98 13.95 -0.75
N GLU A 483 -25.54 14.09 0.46
CA GLU A 483 -24.99 14.95 1.51
C GLU A 483 -23.59 14.50 1.96
N ASP A 484 -23.27 13.21 1.85
CA ASP A 484 -21.91 12.71 2.10
C ASP A 484 -20.94 13.11 0.98
N ALA A 485 -21.42 13.26 -0.26
CA ALA A 485 -20.63 13.80 -1.35
C ALA A 485 -20.36 15.31 -1.17
N GLU A 486 -21.36 16.08 -0.71
CA GLU A 486 -21.20 17.52 -0.42
C GLU A 486 -20.08 17.75 0.61
N LYS A 487 -20.06 16.97 1.70
CA LYS A 487 -19.03 17.06 2.76
C LYS A 487 -17.61 16.86 2.25
N LYS A 488 -17.44 16.24 1.07
CA LYS A 488 -16.14 15.96 0.45
C LYS A 488 -15.70 17.06 -0.52
N LEU A 489 -16.54 18.04 -0.87
CA LEU A 489 -16.27 19.04 -1.90
C LEU A 489 -14.97 19.81 -1.66
N ASN A 490 -14.67 20.20 -0.43
CA ASN A 490 -13.39 20.87 -0.09
C ASN A 490 -12.16 20.05 -0.51
N ASN A 491 -12.12 18.76 -0.14
CA ASN A 491 -11.02 17.86 -0.50
C ASN A 491 -11.06 17.50 -2.00
N LEU A 492 -12.24 17.53 -2.63
CA LEU A 492 -12.36 17.33 -4.07
C LEU A 492 -11.75 18.49 -4.86
N MET A 493 -11.86 19.74 -4.36
CA MET A 493 -11.24 20.89 -5.02
C MET A 493 -9.73 20.72 -5.15
N LEU A 494 -9.07 20.20 -4.11
CA LEU A 494 -7.64 19.84 -4.17
C LEU A 494 -7.29 18.90 -5.33
N LYS A 495 -8.24 18.06 -5.77
CA LYS A 495 -8.06 17.11 -6.88
C LYS A 495 -8.55 17.65 -8.22
N ILE A 496 -9.56 18.51 -8.23
CA ILE A 496 -10.16 19.08 -9.45
C ILE A 496 -9.28 20.21 -9.96
N THR A 497 -8.88 21.15 -9.10
CA THR A 497 -8.06 22.30 -9.49
C THR A 497 -6.88 21.87 -10.34
N PRO A 498 -6.01 20.95 -9.88
CA PRO A 498 -4.79 20.71 -10.61
C PRO A 498 -5.04 19.87 -11.88
N LYS A 499 -6.19 19.19 -12.04
CA LYS A 499 -6.61 18.57 -13.31
C LYS A 499 -7.01 19.57 -14.39
N LEU A 500 -7.29 20.82 -14.04
CA LEU A 500 -7.71 21.82 -15.01
C LEU A 500 -6.50 22.63 -15.47
N PRO A 501 -6.46 23.04 -16.75
CA PRO A 501 -5.42 23.95 -17.19
C PRO A 501 -5.69 25.35 -16.64
N GLU A 502 -4.63 26.14 -16.42
CA GLU A 502 -4.74 27.55 -16.05
C GLU A 502 -5.33 28.37 -17.22
N MET A 503 -4.93 28.04 -18.45
CA MET A 503 -5.35 28.73 -19.67
C MET A 503 -6.01 27.74 -20.65
N PRO A 504 -6.95 28.18 -21.51
CA PRO A 504 -7.62 27.29 -22.48
C PRO A 504 -6.65 26.54 -23.42
N THR A 505 -5.48 27.13 -23.67
CA THR A 505 -4.42 26.58 -24.55
C THR A 505 -3.64 25.41 -23.93
N GLY A 506 -3.86 25.08 -22.65
CA GLY A 506 -3.49 23.79 -22.06
C GLY A 506 -2.00 23.58 -21.74
N ARG A 507 -1.22 24.63 -21.51
CA ARG A 507 0.24 24.49 -21.26
C ARG A 507 0.63 24.34 -19.79
N ARG A 508 -0.13 24.91 -18.87
CA ARG A 508 0.13 24.86 -17.42
C ARG A 508 -1.14 24.45 -16.68
N ALA A 509 -0.98 23.66 -15.63
CA ALA A 509 -2.07 23.30 -14.74
C ALA A 509 -2.38 24.45 -13.78
N ALA A 510 -3.65 24.56 -13.40
CA ALA A 510 -4.01 25.36 -12.24
C ALA A 510 -3.39 24.75 -10.97
N HIS A 511 -3.09 25.56 -9.96
CA HIS A 511 -2.54 25.03 -8.71
C HIS A 511 -2.95 25.81 -7.48
N ASN A 512 -3.03 25.08 -6.38
CA ASN A 512 -3.66 25.50 -5.13
C ASN A 512 -2.82 26.52 -4.35
N VAL A 513 -1.55 26.18 -4.08
CA VAL A 513 -0.63 26.93 -3.20
C VAL A 513 0.79 26.88 -3.77
N ALA A 514 1.68 27.74 -3.27
CA ALA A 514 3.12 27.69 -3.56
C ALA A 514 3.98 28.00 -2.33
N LEU A 515 5.26 27.65 -2.39
CA LEU A 515 6.26 28.09 -1.42
C LEU A 515 6.42 29.61 -1.51
N SER A 516 6.33 30.28 -0.36
CA SER A 516 6.63 31.71 -0.25
C SER A 516 8.14 31.96 -0.29
N GLU A 517 8.90 31.12 0.41
CA GLU A 517 10.35 31.21 0.58
C GLU A 517 11.00 29.88 0.13
N PRO A 518 11.04 29.59 -1.19
CA PRO A 518 11.68 28.36 -1.68
C PRO A 518 13.19 28.40 -1.43
N HIS A 519 13.76 27.25 -1.09
CA HIS A 519 15.20 27.05 -1.03
C HIS A 519 15.87 27.57 -2.32
N PRO A 520 17.09 28.16 -2.29
CA PRO A 520 17.76 28.71 -3.47
C PRO A 520 17.77 27.77 -4.69
N LEU A 521 18.06 26.47 -4.50
CA LEU A 521 18.02 25.47 -5.57
C LEU A 521 16.63 25.23 -6.18
N LEU A 522 15.56 25.63 -5.50
CA LEU A 522 14.18 25.49 -5.99
C LEU A 522 13.66 26.77 -6.66
N ARG A 523 14.49 27.80 -6.78
CA ARG A 523 14.11 29.04 -7.46
C ARG A 523 14.11 28.86 -8.97
N LYS A 524 13.32 29.69 -9.66
CA LYS A 524 13.10 29.58 -11.10
C LYS A 524 14.39 29.75 -11.90
N GLU A 525 15.30 30.59 -11.42
CA GLU A 525 16.56 30.94 -12.08
C GLU A 525 17.52 29.74 -12.14
N GLU A 526 17.47 28.84 -11.16
CA GLU A 526 18.30 27.62 -11.12
C GLU A 526 17.82 26.52 -12.08
N ALA A 527 16.61 26.66 -12.65
CA ALA A 527 16.01 25.71 -13.57
C ALA A 527 16.12 24.24 -13.12
N THR A 528 15.80 24.00 -11.86
CA THR A 528 15.85 22.68 -11.24
C THR A 528 14.60 21.87 -11.58
N MET A 529 14.80 20.67 -12.14
CA MET A 529 13.75 19.67 -12.30
C MET A 529 13.77 18.69 -11.13
N ILE A 530 12.59 18.47 -10.52
CA ILE A 530 12.40 17.44 -9.50
C ILE A 530 11.76 16.22 -10.16
N MET A 531 12.46 15.09 -10.13
CA MET A 531 12.00 13.83 -10.68
C MET A 531 11.60 12.84 -9.58
N GLY A 532 10.65 11.98 -9.90
CA GLY A 532 10.19 10.90 -9.03
C GLY A 532 10.05 9.61 -9.80
N ALA A 533 10.32 8.47 -9.18
CA ALA A 533 10.13 7.17 -9.81
C ALA A 533 9.70 6.08 -8.82
N ASP A 534 8.83 5.18 -9.29
CA ASP A 534 8.30 4.06 -8.51
C ASP A 534 8.02 2.84 -9.40
N VAL A 535 7.90 1.67 -8.77
CA VAL A 535 7.44 0.44 -9.41
C VAL A 535 6.39 -0.25 -8.54
N THR A 536 5.26 -0.61 -9.15
CA THR A 536 4.24 -1.45 -8.51
C THR A 536 4.23 -2.84 -9.12
N HIS A 537 4.23 -3.88 -8.28
CA HIS A 537 4.42 -5.27 -8.71
C HIS A 537 3.13 -6.10 -8.75
N LYS A 538 3.20 -7.23 -9.49
CA LYS A 538 2.19 -8.31 -9.56
C LYS A 538 0.81 -7.86 -10.06
N VAL A 539 0.82 -6.79 -10.84
CA VAL A 539 -0.37 -6.21 -11.45
C VAL A 539 -0.71 -7.02 -12.69
N ALA A 540 -1.80 -7.79 -12.65
CA ALA A 540 -2.18 -8.68 -13.74
C ALA A 540 -0.98 -9.51 -14.24
N GLY A 541 -0.12 -10.00 -13.33
CA GLY A 541 1.07 -10.80 -13.64
C GLY A 541 2.32 -10.05 -14.13
N ILE A 542 2.32 -8.72 -14.28
CA ILE A 542 3.50 -7.91 -14.62
C ILE A 542 3.78 -6.82 -13.56
N SER A 543 4.89 -6.08 -13.72
CA SER A 543 5.15 -4.87 -12.93
C SER A 543 4.89 -3.61 -13.77
N VAL A 544 4.51 -2.51 -13.11
CA VAL A 544 4.28 -1.21 -13.74
C VAL A 544 5.28 -0.20 -13.18
N ALA A 545 6.11 0.36 -14.05
CA ALA A 545 7.04 1.43 -13.74
C ALA A 545 6.44 2.80 -14.07
N GLY A 546 6.67 3.76 -13.18
CA GLY A 546 6.21 5.14 -13.31
C GLY A 546 7.36 6.11 -13.05
N VAL A 547 7.55 7.07 -13.95
CA VAL A 547 8.55 8.14 -13.79
C VAL A 547 7.86 9.48 -14.02
N VAL A 548 8.14 10.45 -13.16
CA VAL A 548 7.63 11.81 -13.25
C VAL A 548 8.76 12.83 -13.22
N GLY A 549 8.50 14.02 -13.77
CA GLY A 549 9.38 15.19 -13.65
C GLY A 549 8.54 16.46 -13.54
N SER A 550 8.87 17.34 -12.60
CA SER A 550 8.18 18.63 -12.45
C SER A 550 8.18 19.38 -13.77
N ALA A 551 7.09 20.08 -14.09
CA ALA A 551 6.96 20.84 -15.34
C ALA A 551 7.63 22.23 -15.25
N ASP A 552 7.66 22.81 -14.05
CA ASP A 552 8.24 24.12 -13.76
C ASP A 552 8.58 24.27 -12.26
N SER A 553 9.02 25.47 -11.87
CA SER A 553 9.39 25.84 -10.49
C SER A 553 8.21 26.07 -9.55
N SER A 554 6.96 25.85 -9.98
CA SER A 554 5.82 25.78 -9.06
C SER A 554 5.81 24.45 -8.29
N TYR A 555 6.42 23.41 -8.86
CA TYR A 555 6.38 22.03 -8.36
C TYR A 555 4.96 21.49 -8.13
N ALA A 556 3.96 22.08 -8.78
CA ALA A 556 2.55 21.67 -8.70
C ALA A 556 2.11 20.80 -9.89
N SER A 557 2.89 20.82 -10.98
CA SER A 557 2.60 20.10 -12.22
C SER A 557 3.76 19.17 -12.59
N TYR A 558 3.44 17.98 -13.10
CA TYR A 558 4.42 16.94 -13.42
C TYR A 558 4.14 16.31 -14.79
N PHE A 559 5.18 16.19 -15.62
CA PHE A 559 5.18 15.23 -16.72
C PHE A 559 5.29 13.82 -16.15
N HIS A 560 4.72 12.83 -16.84
CA HIS A 560 4.88 11.43 -16.49
C HIS A 560 5.23 10.56 -17.70
N GLN A 561 5.75 9.37 -17.41
CA GLN A 561 5.86 8.22 -18.29
C GLN A 561 5.46 6.96 -17.51
N ILE A 562 4.83 6.01 -18.21
CA ILE A 562 4.40 4.73 -17.64
C ILE A 562 4.85 3.58 -18.55
N ARG A 563 5.30 2.47 -17.95
CA ARG A 563 5.72 1.27 -18.67
C ARG A 563 5.27 0.00 -17.97
N GLY A 564 4.77 -0.96 -18.75
CA GLY A 564 4.71 -2.35 -18.33
C GLY A 564 6.10 -2.97 -18.41
N GLN A 565 6.45 -3.81 -17.44
CA GLN A 565 7.72 -4.53 -17.43
C GLN A 565 7.61 -5.89 -16.75
N SER A 566 8.47 -6.82 -17.16
CA SER A 566 8.56 -8.16 -16.60
C SER A 566 10.01 -8.58 -16.42
N PRO A 567 10.35 -9.34 -15.37
CA PRO A 567 11.71 -9.84 -15.17
C PRO A 567 12.12 -10.81 -16.30
N TYR A 568 13.12 -10.42 -17.08
CA TYR A 568 13.60 -11.18 -18.25
C TYR A 568 14.52 -12.37 -17.88
N THR A 569 14.89 -12.57 -16.61
CA THR A 569 16.14 -13.26 -16.22
C THR A 569 16.01 -14.55 -15.41
N LEU A 570 14.89 -15.30 -15.48
CA LEU A 570 14.76 -16.54 -14.69
C LEU A 570 14.31 -17.74 -15.51
N ASN A 571 14.96 -18.89 -15.29
CA ASN A 571 14.83 -20.10 -16.11
C ASN A 571 13.69 -21.04 -15.67
N THR A 572 12.92 -20.74 -14.61
CA THR A 572 11.87 -21.64 -14.12
C THR A 572 10.55 -20.92 -13.77
N LEU A 573 9.42 -21.60 -14.04
CA LEU A 573 8.05 -21.18 -13.69
C LEU A 573 7.87 -20.79 -12.21
N LYS A 574 8.53 -21.53 -11.29
CA LYS A 574 8.49 -21.25 -9.84
C LYS A 574 9.22 -19.96 -9.45
N GLN A 575 10.26 -19.57 -10.19
CA GLN A 575 10.99 -18.32 -9.97
C GLN A 575 10.25 -17.12 -10.59
N ARG A 576 9.68 -17.29 -11.78
CA ARG A 576 8.90 -16.25 -12.50
C ARG A 576 7.61 -15.86 -11.77
N ASN A 577 6.87 -16.83 -11.23
CA ASN A 577 5.66 -16.56 -10.42
C ASN A 577 5.96 -15.86 -9.07
N ARG A 578 7.23 -15.74 -8.66
CA ARG A 578 7.61 -15.21 -7.35
C ARG A 578 8.33 -13.86 -7.41
N GLN A 579 8.87 -13.43 -8.55
CA GLN A 579 9.75 -12.26 -8.58
C GLN A 579 9.13 -11.03 -9.25
N SER A 580 9.24 -9.92 -8.54
CA SER A 580 8.97 -8.56 -8.96
C SER A 580 10.23 -7.97 -9.61
N GLU A 581 10.10 -7.28 -10.76
CA GLU A 581 11.21 -6.51 -11.32
C GLU A 581 11.15 -5.09 -10.77
N GLU A 582 12.18 -4.72 -10.00
CA GLU A 582 12.28 -3.44 -9.29
C GLU A 582 13.13 -2.41 -10.07
N ARG A 583 13.99 -2.86 -10.98
CA ARG A 583 14.70 -1.94 -11.89
C ARG A 583 13.69 -1.39 -12.89
N ILE A 584 13.85 -0.13 -13.29
CA ILE A 584 13.00 0.42 -14.36
C ILE A 584 13.76 0.14 -15.65
N ILE A 585 13.27 -0.82 -16.44
CA ILE A 585 13.99 -1.32 -17.61
C ILE A 585 14.16 -0.21 -18.66
N ASP A 586 13.09 0.55 -18.93
CA ASP A 586 13.08 1.62 -19.94
C ASP A 586 13.32 3.02 -19.34
N LEU A 587 14.09 3.12 -18.26
CA LEU A 587 14.33 4.40 -17.55
C LEU A 587 14.93 5.45 -18.49
N THR A 588 15.82 5.03 -19.39
CA THR A 588 16.49 5.87 -20.37
C THR A 588 15.50 6.59 -21.28
N SER A 589 14.58 5.86 -21.93
CA SER A 589 13.60 6.48 -22.84
C SER A 589 12.54 7.26 -22.07
N MET A 590 12.12 6.79 -20.89
CA MET A 590 11.17 7.52 -20.04
C MET A 590 11.74 8.89 -19.63
N THR A 591 13.01 8.93 -19.21
CA THR A 591 13.69 10.17 -18.82
C THR A 591 13.90 11.10 -20.02
N PHE A 592 14.36 10.56 -21.15
CA PHE A 592 14.49 11.32 -22.40
C PHE A 592 13.20 12.04 -22.79
N ASN A 593 12.05 11.34 -22.75
CA ASN A 593 10.76 11.92 -23.08
C ASN A 593 10.33 13.05 -22.12
N ILE A 594 10.68 12.94 -20.83
CA ILE A 594 10.42 14.00 -19.84
C ILE A 594 11.30 15.22 -20.11
N LEU A 595 12.58 15.02 -20.45
CA LEU A 595 13.50 16.10 -20.79
C LEU A 595 13.09 16.84 -22.08
N GLU A 596 12.65 16.13 -23.12
CA GLU A 596 12.11 16.75 -24.33
C GLU A 596 10.85 17.59 -24.04
N LYS A 597 9.94 17.08 -23.20
CA LYS A 597 8.77 17.85 -22.75
C LYS A 597 9.17 19.11 -22.01
N TRP A 598 10.12 19.02 -21.09
CA TRP A 598 10.65 20.18 -20.38
C TRP A 598 11.29 21.19 -21.34
N ARG A 599 12.15 20.75 -22.27
CA ARG A 599 12.77 21.60 -23.28
C ARG A 599 11.72 22.31 -24.14
N SER A 600 10.68 21.60 -24.55
CA SER A 600 9.60 22.18 -25.37
C SER A 600 8.84 23.30 -24.64
N MET A 601 8.64 23.13 -23.32
CA MET A 601 7.89 24.05 -22.45
C MET A 601 8.74 25.24 -21.97
N ASN A 602 9.96 24.97 -21.50
CA ASN A 602 10.84 25.94 -20.85
C ASN A 602 11.91 26.52 -21.79
N LYS A 603 11.98 26.06 -23.05
CA LYS A 603 12.93 26.48 -24.10
C LYS A 603 14.41 26.24 -23.78
N LYS A 604 14.71 25.57 -22.67
CA LYS A 604 16.02 25.03 -22.30
C LYS A 604 15.87 23.72 -21.54
N LEU A 605 16.95 22.95 -21.44
CA LEU A 605 17.03 21.79 -20.55
C LEU A 605 17.25 22.26 -19.10
N PRO A 606 16.92 21.43 -18.09
CA PRO A 606 17.16 21.79 -16.69
C PRO A 606 18.66 21.77 -16.37
N ASP A 607 19.11 22.71 -15.54
CA ASP A 607 20.52 22.83 -15.15
C ASP A 607 20.86 21.91 -13.96
N THR A 608 19.85 21.55 -13.17
CA THR A 608 19.93 20.65 -12.02
C THR A 608 18.78 19.66 -12.04
N ILE A 609 19.04 18.39 -11.76
CA ILE A 609 18.04 17.33 -11.63
C ILE A 609 18.17 16.71 -10.23
N ILE A 610 17.08 16.75 -9.46
CA ILE A 610 16.97 16.05 -8.17
C ILE A 610 16.00 14.90 -8.33
N TYR A 611 16.49 13.67 -8.18
CA TYR A 611 15.75 12.45 -8.47
C TYR A 611 15.41 11.68 -7.19
N TYR A 612 14.11 11.50 -6.91
CA TYR A 612 13.59 10.70 -5.79
C TYR A 612 13.13 9.32 -6.24
N ARG A 613 13.62 8.23 -5.63
CA ARG A 613 13.19 6.84 -5.94
C ARG A 613 13.25 5.89 -4.74
N GLN A 614 12.76 4.66 -4.87
CA GLN A 614 13.00 3.56 -3.90
C GLN A 614 14.36 2.82 -4.06
N ARG A 615 15.08 2.95 -5.18
CA ARG A 615 16.37 2.30 -5.49
C ARG A 615 17.24 3.13 -6.46
N GLU A 616 18.52 2.76 -6.59
CA GLU A 616 19.51 3.43 -7.44
C GLU A 616 19.16 3.38 -8.94
N PRO A 617 19.11 4.54 -9.64
CA PRO A 617 18.93 4.63 -11.08
C PRO A 617 20.27 4.73 -11.83
N ARG A 618 20.23 4.52 -13.16
CA ARG A 618 21.26 4.97 -14.10
C ARG A 618 20.62 5.95 -15.08
N LEU A 619 20.96 7.23 -15.00
CA LEU A 619 20.35 8.30 -15.82
C LEU A 619 21.27 8.82 -16.94
N ASP A 620 22.57 8.53 -16.87
CA ASP A 620 23.58 9.06 -17.80
C ASP A 620 23.26 8.75 -19.26
N ASP A 621 22.73 7.55 -19.54
CA ASP A 621 22.34 7.15 -20.88
C ASP A 621 21.20 8.03 -21.43
N ALA A 622 20.29 8.50 -20.58
CA ALA A 622 19.22 9.40 -20.99
C ALA A 622 19.76 10.79 -21.32
N PHE A 623 20.74 11.26 -20.57
CA PHE A 623 21.40 12.54 -20.80
C PHE A 623 22.17 12.54 -22.12
N LYS A 624 22.93 11.47 -22.38
CA LYS A 624 23.63 11.30 -23.66
C LYS A 624 22.67 11.17 -24.84
N LYS A 625 21.50 10.54 -24.64
CA LYS A 625 20.47 10.39 -25.67
C LYS A 625 19.81 11.72 -26.06
N ILE A 626 19.64 12.65 -25.13
CA ILE A 626 19.08 13.99 -25.43
C ILE A 626 20.10 14.89 -26.12
N SER A 627 21.35 14.86 -25.67
CA SER A 627 22.46 15.58 -26.28
C SER A 627 23.76 15.03 -25.70
N THR A 628 24.74 14.77 -26.58
CA THR A 628 26.05 14.24 -26.17
C THR A 628 26.83 15.18 -25.25
N THR A 629 26.49 16.48 -25.20
CA THR A 629 27.13 17.49 -24.36
C THR A 629 26.30 17.85 -23.12
N TYR A 630 25.11 17.26 -22.93
CA TYR A 630 24.26 17.59 -21.80
C TYR A 630 24.72 16.88 -20.52
N ASP A 631 25.13 17.69 -19.54
CA ASP A 631 25.64 17.25 -18.24
C ASP A 631 25.03 18.10 -17.12
N PRO A 632 23.79 17.82 -16.69
CA PRO A 632 23.14 18.55 -15.61
C PRO A 632 23.75 18.19 -14.26
N LYS A 633 23.64 19.09 -13.27
CA LYS A 633 23.98 18.76 -11.89
C LYS A 633 23.00 17.72 -11.36
N LEU A 634 23.49 16.57 -10.93
CA LEU A 634 22.65 15.45 -10.52
C LEU A 634 22.64 15.24 -9.01
N VAL A 635 21.45 14.99 -8.45
CA VAL A 635 21.29 14.50 -7.08
C VAL A 635 20.35 13.31 -7.10
N ILE A 636 20.77 12.19 -6.49
CA ILE A 636 19.96 10.97 -6.38
C ILE A 636 19.64 10.73 -4.91
N ILE A 637 18.35 10.74 -4.58
CA ILE A 637 17.85 10.52 -3.22
C ILE A 637 16.90 9.32 -3.23
N VAL A 638 17.20 8.31 -2.42
CA VAL A 638 16.35 7.14 -2.23
C VAL A 638 15.53 7.28 -0.96
N GLY A 639 14.20 7.34 -1.08
CA GLY A 639 13.26 7.43 0.04
C GLY A 639 12.66 6.07 0.39
N GLN A 640 13.03 5.53 1.55
CA GLN A 640 12.43 4.32 2.10
C GLN A 640 11.29 4.70 3.06
N LYS A 641 10.04 4.62 2.58
CA LYS A 641 8.82 4.92 3.35
C LYS A 641 8.28 3.73 4.18
N ARG A 642 8.86 2.53 4.01
CA ARG A 642 8.46 1.30 4.71
C ARG A 642 9.68 0.68 5.39
N HIS A 643 9.82 0.94 6.69
CA HIS A 643 10.82 0.34 7.57
C HIS A 643 10.30 0.27 9.01
N GLN A 644 11.12 -0.29 9.91
CA GLN A 644 10.72 -0.58 11.28
C GLN A 644 11.01 0.55 12.27
N THR A 645 11.92 1.46 11.94
CA THR A 645 12.26 2.63 12.77
C THR A 645 11.04 3.47 13.08
N ARG A 646 10.87 3.81 14.36
CA ARG A 646 9.87 4.75 14.88
C ARG A 646 10.60 5.70 15.82
N LEU A 647 10.13 6.94 15.88
CA LEU A 647 10.71 7.99 16.72
C LEU A 647 9.64 8.46 17.70
N TRP A 648 10.07 8.72 18.93
CA TRP A 648 9.23 9.25 20.00
C TRP A 648 9.92 10.42 20.65
N MET A 649 9.12 11.40 21.08
CA MET A 649 9.63 12.48 21.93
C MET A 649 9.97 11.93 23.30
N GLN A 650 11.15 12.28 23.80
CA GLN A 650 11.49 12.10 25.22
C GLN A 650 10.73 13.15 26.05
N ASP A 651 10.30 12.78 27.25
CA ASP A 651 9.58 13.67 28.15
C ASP A 651 10.41 14.94 28.42
N GLY A 652 9.83 16.12 28.13
CA GLY A 652 10.50 17.42 28.28
C GLY A 652 11.46 17.83 27.15
N GLY A 653 11.50 17.10 26.02
CA GLY A 653 12.56 17.19 25.01
C GLY A 653 12.56 18.36 24.01
N LEU A 654 11.65 19.35 24.08
CA LEU A 654 11.73 20.56 23.24
C LEU A 654 12.54 21.64 23.96
N GLN A 655 13.84 21.70 23.67
CA GLN A 655 14.72 22.79 24.05
C GLN A 655 14.92 23.72 22.84
N ASP A 656 14.88 25.04 23.05
CA ASP A 656 15.32 26.00 22.04
C ASP A 656 16.86 26.14 22.03
N ASP A 657 17.42 26.80 21.02
CA ASP A 657 18.87 27.10 20.91
C ASP A 657 19.43 27.90 22.10
N LYS A 658 18.57 28.38 23.01
CA LYS A 658 18.93 29.13 24.23
C LYS A 658 18.82 28.29 25.50
N GLY A 659 18.62 26.98 25.39
CA GLY A 659 18.52 26.06 26.52
C GLY A 659 17.29 26.30 27.41
N LYS A 660 16.32 27.10 26.95
CA LYS A 660 15.06 27.28 27.67
C LYS A 660 14.09 26.21 27.18
N GLY A 661 13.74 25.28 28.07
CA GLY A 661 12.66 24.34 27.80
C GLY A 661 11.40 25.14 27.46
N LYS A 662 10.76 24.83 26.33
CA LYS A 662 9.37 25.24 26.10
C LYS A 662 8.53 24.46 27.11
N GLY A 663 8.42 25.02 28.32
CA GLY A 663 7.51 24.55 29.34
C GLY A 663 6.14 24.41 28.71
N LYS A 664 5.56 23.21 28.88
CA LYS A 664 4.17 22.82 28.62
C LYS A 664 3.42 23.88 27.84
N ASP A 665 3.11 23.60 26.57
CA ASP A 665 2.02 24.27 25.87
C ASP A 665 0.81 24.23 26.82
N LYS A 666 0.61 25.32 27.59
CA LYS A 666 -0.53 25.46 28.48
C LYS A 666 -1.66 25.56 27.50
N GLY A 667 -2.32 24.42 27.28
CA GLY A 667 -3.56 24.37 26.53
C GLY A 667 -4.40 25.54 27.01
N LYS A 668 -4.63 26.52 26.12
CA LYS A 668 -5.75 27.41 26.33
C LYS A 668 -6.95 26.48 26.40
N ASP A 669 -7.52 26.40 27.59
CA ASP A 669 -8.73 25.65 27.88
C ASP A 669 -9.79 26.08 26.87
N ASP A 670 -9.98 25.25 25.84
CA ASP A 670 -11.17 25.31 25.01
C ASP A 670 -12.31 24.77 25.88
N LYS A 671 -12.81 25.64 26.76
CA LYS A 671 -13.92 25.37 27.67
C LYS A 671 -15.16 25.11 26.82
N GLY A 672 -15.38 23.84 26.52
CA GLY A 672 -16.66 23.31 26.07
C GLY A 672 -16.57 22.52 24.77
N LYS A 673 -16.21 21.24 24.88
CA LYS A 673 -16.92 20.10 24.24
C LYS A 673 -16.14 18.79 24.45
N GLY A 674 -16.69 17.93 25.32
CA GLY A 674 -16.37 16.49 25.40
C GLY A 674 -15.05 16.14 26.09
N LYS A 675 -15.09 15.15 26.99
CA LYS A 675 -13.89 14.50 27.57
C LYS A 675 -13.09 13.80 26.45
N GLY A 676 -12.27 14.54 25.72
CA GLY A 676 -11.26 13.99 24.82
C GLY A 676 -10.08 13.45 25.63
N LYS A 677 -9.63 12.22 25.34
CA LYS A 677 -8.36 11.69 25.86
C LYS A 677 -7.25 12.73 25.65
N GLY A 678 -6.43 12.97 26.67
CA GLY A 678 -5.31 13.93 26.58
C GLY A 678 -4.46 13.70 25.33
N LYS A 679 -3.96 14.78 24.71
CA LYS A 679 -3.08 14.69 23.54
C LYS A 679 -1.83 13.87 23.92
N ASP A 680 -1.54 12.81 23.17
CA ASP A 680 -0.30 12.05 23.33
C ASP A 680 0.89 12.95 22.96
N THR A 681 1.73 13.27 23.95
CA THR A 681 2.91 14.14 23.79
C THR A 681 4.13 13.40 23.27
N ALA A 682 4.08 12.08 23.10
CA ALA A 682 5.20 11.27 22.62
C ALA A 682 5.35 11.29 21.09
N GLN A 683 4.41 11.89 20.33
CA GLN A 683 4.57 12.07 18.89
C GLN A 683 5.66 13.12 18.58
N VAL A 684 6.57 12.77 17.69
CA VAL A 684 7.53 13.72 17.11
C VAL A 684 6.82 14.71 16.16
N PRO A 685 7.12 16.02 16.25
CA PRO A 685 6.49 17.03 15.41
C PRO A 685 6.91 16.91 13.93
N PRO A 686 6.07 17.35 12.97
CA PRO A 686 6.46 17.48 11.58
C PRO A 686 7.66 18.42 11.42
N GLY A 687 8.62 18.04 10.57
CA GLY A 687 9.90 18.71 10.40
C GLY A 687 11.04 18.11 11.23
N THR A 688 10.77 17.13 12.10
CA THR A 688 11.83 16.44 12.84
C THR A 688 12.72 15.63 11.89
N VAL A 689 14.01 15.95 11.89
CA VAL A 689 15.08 15.22 11.25
C VAL A 689 15.91 14.47 12.29
N ALA A 690 16.24 13.21 12.02
CA ALA A 690 17.20 12.45 12.81
C ALA A 690 18.27 11.84 11.89
N SER A 691 19.51 12.30 12.05
CA SER A 691 20.70 11.84 11.31
C SER A 691 21.86 11.45 12.23
N GLU A 692 21.81 11.85 13.50
CA GLU A 692 22.84 11.56 14.50
C GLU A 692 22.41 10.42 15.43
N GLY A 693 23.29 9.44 15.64
CA GLY A 693 23.03 8.32 16.54
C GLY A 693 22.14 7.21 15.95
N ILE A 694 21.58 7.39 14.75
CA ILE A 694 20.61 6.46 14.14
C ILE A 694 20.82 6.23 12.64
N ALA A 695 21.58 7.08 11.97
CA ALA A 695 21.86 6.96 10.54
C ALA A 695 22.90 5.88 10.25
N GLN A 696 22.88 5.33 9.04
CA GLN A 696 23.89 4.35 8.62
C GLN A 696 25.27 5.03 8.47
N PRO A 697 26.36 4.52 9.07
CA PRO A 697 27.67 5.20 9.06
C PRO A 697 28.28 5.41 7.67
N SER A 698 28.03 4.49 6.73
CA SER A 698 28.68 4.47 5.41
C SER A 698 27.95 5.27 4.33
N HIS A 699 26.78 5.84 4.63
CA HIS A 699 25.93 6.50 3.65
C HIS A 699 25.58 7.93 4.10
N LEU A 700 25.34 8.83 3.15
CA LEU A 700 24.68 10.10 3.44
C LEU A 700 23.19 9.82 3.59
N ASN A 701 22.68 9.80 4.82
CA ASN A 701 21.28 9.46 5.07
C ASN A 701 20.70 10.18 6.29
N PHE A 702 19.37 10.36 6.27
CA PHE A 702 18.62 11.00 7.35
C PHE A 702 17.18 10.46 7.40
N PHE A 703 16.60 10.45 8.58
CA PHE A 703 15.16 10.24 8.77
C PHE A 703 14.47 11.60 8.83
N LEU A 704 13.32 11.74 8.14
CA LEU A 704 12.47 12.92 8.22
C LEU A 704 11.04 12.52 8.54
N VAL A 705 10.48 13.10 9.59
CA VAL A 705 9.04 13.08 9.89
C VAL A 705 8.43 14.31 9.26
N SER A 706 7.87 14.21 8.06
CA SER A 706 7.33 15.37 7.35
C SER A 706 5.85 15.60 7.62
N GLN A 707 5.10 14.58 8.01
CA GLN A 707 3.65 14.61 8.17
C GLN A 707 3.20 14.70 9.63
N LEU A 708 2.03 15.31 9.86
CA LEU A 708 1.34 15.24 11.13
C LEU A 708 0.78 13.83 11.36
N GLY A 709 1.12 13.22 12.48
CA GLY A 709 0.58 11.91 12.88
C GLY A 709 -0.86 11.99 13.38
N ILE A 710 -1.82 12.00 12.45
CA ILE A 710 -3.27 12.11 12.72
C ILE A 710 -3.79 10.90 13.52
N GLN A 711 -3.30 9.71 13.17
CA GLN A 711 -3.70 8.46 13.80
C GLN A 711 -2.49 7.53 13.87
N GLY A 712 -2.31 6.91 15.03
CA GLY A 712 -1.22 5.98 15.26
C GLY A 712 0.13 6.69 15.49
N THR A 713 1.21 5.93 15.39
CA THR A 713 2.59 6.45 15.46
C THR A 713 3.09 6.84 14.07
N SER A 714 3.67 8.04 13.95
CA SER A 714 4.27 8.49 12.69
C SER A 714 5.38 7.55 12.23
N VAL A 715 5.46 7.33 10.92
CA VAL A 715 6.58 6.63 10.29
C VAL A 715 7.44 7.70 9.63
N PRO A 716 8.67 7.97 10.11
CA PRO A 716 9.59 8.83 9.38
C PRO A 716 9.91 8.17 8.03
N CYS A 717 10.19 8.95 7.00
CA CYS A 717 10.79 8.42 5.78
C CYS A 717 12.32 8.45 5.92
N HIS A 718 13.00 7.36 5.56
CA HIS A 718 14.45 7.25 5.59
C HIS A 718 15.02 7.58 4.21
N TYR A 719 15.75 8.69 4.09
CA TYR A 719 16.32 9.17 2.84
C TYR A 719 17.81 8.84 2.77
N HIS A 720 18.25 8.28 1.65
CA HIS A 720 19.65 7.99 1.32
C HIS A 720 20.07 8.82 0.11
N ILE A 721 21.05 9.69 0.26
CA ILE A 721 21.64 10.43 -0.85
C ILE A 721 22.73 9.54 -1.46
N LEU A 722 22.41 8.92 -2.60
CA LEU A 722 23.32 8.02 -3.31
C LEU A 722 24.31 8.78 -4.20
N HIS A 723 23.91 9.95 -4.68
CA HIS A 723 24.74 10.80 -5.50
C HIS A 723 24.47 12.26 -5.19
N LEU A 724 25.54 13.03 -4.99
CA LEU A 724 25.52 14.48 -4.83
C LEU A 724 26.62 15.08 -5.71
N ASP A 725 26.21 15.86 -6.71
CA ASP A 725 27.15 16.46 -7.66
C ASP A 725 28.17 17.38 -6.98
N LYS A 726 29.46 17.16 -7.29
CA LYS A 726 30.58 17.95 -6.72
C LYS A 726 30.48 19.44 -7.01
N ARG A 727 29.83 19.85 -8.12
CA ARG A 727 29.57 21.25 -8.46
C ARG A 727 28.61 21.93 -7.48
N LEU A 728 27.68 21.17 -6.88
CA LEU A 728 26.80 21.67 -5.83
C LEU A 728 27.55 21.78 -4.50
N VAL A 729 28.36 20.77 -4.17
CA VAL A 729 29.22 20.81 -2.96
C VAL A 729 30.17 22.01 -2.99
N LYS A 730 30.80 22.29 -4.13
CA LYS A 730 31.67 23.47 -4.31
C LYS A 730 30.93 24.81 -4.14
N LYS A 731 29.61 24.82 -4.34
CA LYS A 731 28.75 25.99 -4.08
C LYS A 731 28.29 26.09 -2.62
N GLY A 732 28.77 25.21 -1.73
CA GLY A 732 28.40 25.16 -0.33
C GLY A 732 27.10 24.41 -0.04
N ILE A 733 26.58 23.63 -1.00
CA ILE A 733 25.39 22.79 -0.78
C ILE A 733 25.78 21.52 0.01
N THR A 734 25.01 21.23 1.04
CA THR A 734 25.21 20.19 2.04
C THR A 734 24.00 19.24 2.13
N VAL A 735 24.06 18.26 3.04
CA VAL A 735 22.93 17.36 3.31
C VAL A 735 21.74 18.12 3.92
N ASP A 736 22.00 19.10 4.78
CA ASP A 736 20.96 19.92 5.45
C ASP A 736 20.08 20.68 4.44
N ASP A 737 20.66 21.10 3.31
CA ASP A 737 19.91 21.70 2.21
C ASP A 737 18.91 20.72 1.62
N PHE A 738 19.28 19.43 1.48
CA PHE A 738 18.38 18.40 0.99
C PHE A 738 17.34 17.95 2.01
N GLU A 739 17.63 18.03 3.31
CA GLU A 739 16.61 17.87 4.35
C GLU A 739 15.52 18.94 4.20
N THR A 740 15.94 20.20 4.05
CA THR A 740 15.05 21.35 3.87
C THR A 740 14.27 21.26 2.55
N ILE A 741 14.94 20.99 1.43
CA ILE A 741 14.30 20.79 0.12
C ILE A 741 13.29 19.64 0.19
N THR A 742 13.66 18.51 0.80
CA THR A 742 12.75 17.36 0.94
C THR A 742 11.51 17.75 1.74
N PHE A 743 11.67 18.47 2.85
CA PHE A 743 10.56 18.92 3.69
C PHE A 743 9.67 19.94 2.96
N GLN A 744 10.25 20.90 2.23
CA GLN A 744 9.50 21.83 1.37
C GLN A 744 8.70 21.08 0.31
N LEU A 745 9.30 20.09 -0.37
CA LEU A 745 8.61 19.29 -1.37
C LEU A 745 7.46 18.48 -0.76
N CYS A 746 7.52 18.04 0.49
CA CYS A 746 6.39 17.36 1.17
C CYS A 746 5.15 18.24 1.35
N HIS A 747 5.28 19.57 1.23
CA HIS A 747 4.15 20.51 1.28
C HIS A 747 3.54 20.80 -0.09
N MET A 748 4.19 20.34 -1.18
CA MET A 748 3.77 20.60 -2.55
C MET A 748 2.84 19.53 -3.13
N TYR A 749 2.32 18.63 -2.29
CA TYR A 749 1.33 17.62 -2.67
C TYR A 749 -0.06 18.25 -2.78
N SER A 750 -0.45 18.75 -3.97
CA SER A 750 -1.70 19.50 -4.12
C SER A 750 -3.02 18.74 -3.86
N ARG A 751 -3.01 17.41 -3.68
CA ARG A 751 -4.17 16.60 -3.27
C ARG A 751 -4.39 16.54 -1.76
N ALA A 752 -3.55 17.21 -0.96
CA ALA A 752 -3.74 17.37 0.47
C ALA A 752 -3.48 18.82 0.93
N ASP A 753 -4.18 19.24 1.97
CA ASP A 753 -4.05 20.53 2.64
C ASP A 753 -3.07 20.49 3.83
N LYS A 754 -2.05 19.65 3.70
CA LYS A 754 -1.09 19.31 4.76
C LYS A 754 0.15 18.69 4.17
N SER A 755 1.25 18.75 4.93
CA SER A 755 2.47 18.04 4.59
C SER A 755 2.26 16.52 4.57
N VAL A 756 2.76 15.86 3.52
CA VAL A 756 2.68 14.41 3.34
C VAL A 756 3.92 13.68 3.83
N GLY A 757 3.86 12.34 3.97
CA GLY A 757 4.86 11.58 4.71
C GLY A 757 6.17 11.23 3.99
N TYR A 758 6.32 11.68 2.76
CA TYR A 758 7.54 11.59 1.97
C TYR A 758 7.45 12.55 0.78
N ALA A 759 8.56 12.71 0.05
CA ALA A 759 8.67 13.72 -1.00
C ALA A 759 7.59 13.55 -2.09
N THR A 760 6.87 14.63 -2.38
CA THR A 760 5.84 14.72 -3.43
C THR A 760 6.18 14.06 -4.78
N PRO A 761 7.38 14.22 -5.38
CA PRO A 761 7.71 13.51 -6.63
C PRO A 761 7.57 11.99 -6.54
N ALA A 762 7.95 11.38 -5.42
CA ALA A 762 7.79 9.94 -5.23
C ALA A 762 6.30 9.56 -5.05
N TYR A 763 5.50 10.39 -4.37
CA TYR A 763 4.04 10.21 -4.32
C TYR A 763 3.42 10.26 -5.71
N MET A 764 3.88 11.16 -6.57
CA MET A 764 3.40 11.26 -7.95
C MET A 764 3.73 10.02 -8.74
N ALA A 765 4.96 9.52 -8.65
CA ALA A 765 5.36 8.26 -9.29
C ALA A 765 4.48 7.08 -8.84
N ASP A 766 4.17 6.95 -7.55
CA ASP A 766 3.25 5.92 -7.04
C ASP A 766 1.88 6.00 -7.71
N HIS A 767 1.32 7.22 -7.87
CA HIS A 767 0.02 7.39 -8.53
C HIS A 767 0.09 7.02 -10.02
N VAL A 768 1.24 7.19 -10.69
CA VAL A 768 1.45 6.73 -12.09
C VAL A 768 1.26 5.23 -12.12
N CYS A 769 1.99 4.53 -11.24
CA CYS A 769 2.02 3.08 -11.20
C CYS A 769 0.64 2.52 -10.88
N GLU A 770 -0.04 3.09 -9.88
CA GLU A 770 -1.40 2.68 -9.50
C GLU A 770 -2.39 2.94 -10.65
N ARG A 771 -2.20 3.99 -11.45
CA ARG A 771 -3.03 4.23 -12.63
C ARG A 771 -2.80 3.19 -13.74
N GLY A 772 -1.54 2.84 -14.04
CA GLY A 772 -1.26 1.76 -15.00
C GLY A 772 -1.81 0.41 -14.54
N LYS A 773 -1.80 0.19 -13.23
CA LYS A 773 -2.49 -0.95 -12.64
C LYS A 773 -3.98 -0.94 -12.89
N HIS A 774 -4.66 0.18 -12.68
CA HIS A 774 -6.07 0.29 -13.02
C HIS A 774 -6.35 0.00 -14.50
N TYR A 775 -5.48 0.42 -15.42
CA TYR A 775 -5.63 0.11 -16.84
C TYR A 775 -5.52 -1.38 -17.14
N LEU A 776 -4.52 -2.04 -16.57
CA LEU A 776 -4.33 -3.47 -16.72
C LEU A 776 -5.49 -4.25 -16.10
N GLU A 777 -5.94 -3.86 -14.90
CA GLU A 777 -7.06 -4.50 -14.22
C GLU A 777 -8.39 -4.30 -14.96
N ALA A 778 -8.60 -3.14 -15.61
CA ALA A 778 -9.79 -2.90 -16.42
C ALA A 778 -9.86 -3.79 -17.67
N ASN A 779 -8.70 -4.10 -18.28
CA ASN A 779 -8.65 -4.83 -19.55
C ASN A 779 -8.44 -6.35 -19.35
N PHE A 780 -7.65 -6.75 -18.36
CA PHE A 780 -7.23 -8.15 -18.14
C PHE A 780 -7.74 -8.76 -16.82
N GLY A 781 -8.47 -7.98 -16.01
CA GLY A 781 -8.95 -8.39 -14.69
C GLY A 781 -7.90 -8.27 -13.57
N SER A 782 -8.36 -8.41 -12.33
CA SER A 782 -7.55 -8.19 -11.11
C SER A 782 -6.84 -9.43 -10.57
N SER A 783 -6.72 -10.52 -11.34
CA SER A 783 -6.05 -11.72 -10.86
C SER A 783 -4.52 -11.54 -10.86
N ASP A 784 -3.92 -11.51 -9.66
CA ASP A 784 -2.46 -11.50 -9.45
C ASP A 784 -1.75 -12.75 -10.02
N VAL A 785 -2.53 -13.76 -10.42
CA VAL A 785 -2.07 -15.02 -11.02
C VAL A 785 -2.58 -15.08 -12.45
N MET A 786 -1.67 -15.18 -13.42
CA MET A 786 -2.03 -15.51 -14.79
C MET A 786 -2.63 -16.92 -14.82
N SER A 787 -3.82 -17.06 -15.41
CA SER A 787 -4.55 -18.32 -15.41
C SER A 787 -3.89 -19.33 -16.34
N THR A 788 -3.35 -20.41 -15.76
CA THR A 788 -3.03 -21.64 -16.48
C THR A 788 -4.29 -22.50 -16.55
N HIS A 789 -5.21 -22.20 -17.46
CA HIS A 789 -6.33 -23.10 -17.74
C HIS A 789 -5.82 -24.27 -18.59
N GLY A 790 -5.82 -25.47 -18.01
CA GLY A 790 -5.52 -26.74 -18.68
C GLY A 790 -4.77 -27.71 -17.75
N SER A 791 -5.48 -28.65 -17.13
CA SER A 791 -4.87 -29.70 -16.28
C SER A 791 -4.26 -30.86 -17.09
N SER A 792 -3.96 -30.66 -18.38
CA SER A 792 -3.45 -31.68 -19.31
C SER A 792 -2.27 -31.21 -20.18
N THR A 793 -1.74 -30.00 -19.95
CA THR A 793 -0.62 -29.46 -20.74
C THR A 793 0.72 -29.59 -20.02
N SER A 794 1.78 -29.90 -20.78
CA SER A 794 3.16 -29.97 -20.27
C SER A 794 3.63 -28.64 -19.67
N GLU A 795 4.57 -28.69 -18.71
CA GLU A 795 5.12 -27.49 -18.07
C GLU A 795 5.69 -26.48 -19.09
N GLU A 796 6.28 -26.96 -20.18
CA GLU A 796 6.80 -26.12 -21.27
C GLU A 796 5.71 -25.29 -21.97
N LYS A 797 4.56 -25.91 -22.29
CA LYS A 797 3.42 -25.20 -22.90
C LYS A 797 2.80 -24.18 -21.93
N GLN A 798 2.83 -24.48 -20.63
CA GLN A 798 2.38 -23.53 -19.61
C GLN A 798 3.32 -22.31 -19.51
N ASP A 799 4.64 -22.53 -19.63
CA ASP A 799 5.64 -21.44 -19.67
C ASP A 799 5.52 -20.59 -20.93
N GLU A 800 5.32 -21.21 -22.10
CA GLU A 800 5.12 -20.47 -23.35
C GLU A 800 3.86 -19.60 -23.33
N ASN A 801 2.75 -20.14 -22.83
CA ASN A 801 1.50 -19.37 -22.66
C ASN A 801 1.67 -18.21 -21.69
N LEU A 802 2.41 -18.40 -20.60
CA LEU A 802 2.71 -17.34 -19.64
C LEU A 802 3.55 -16.23 -20.29
N ARG A 803 4.58 -16.58 -21.08
CA ARG A 803 5.41 -15.60 -21.80
C ARG A 803 4.57 -14.77 -22.77
N LYS A 804 3.73 -15.42 -23.58
CA LYS A 804 2.82 -14.74 -24.52
C LYS A 804 1.90 -13.75 -23.80
N GLN A 805 1.31 -14.15 -22.67
CA GLN A 805 0.47 -13.26 -21.88
C GLN A 805 1.24 -12.07 -21.28
N ILE A 806 2.47 -12.28 -20.83
CA ILE A 806 3.34 -11.21 -20.32
C ILE A 806 3.70 -10.22 -21.42
N GLU A 807 4.12 -10.71 -22.58
CA GLU A 807 4.48 -9.90 -23.75
C GLU A 807 3.28 -9.10 -24.25
N GLU A 808 2.12 -9.75 -24.40
CA GLU A 808 0.87 -9.11 -24.81
C GLU A 808 0.49 -7.97 -23.85
N ARG A 809 0.44 -8.22 -22.54
CA ARG A 809 0.06 -7.21 -21.54
C ARG A 809 1.07 -6.06 -21.46
N THR A 810 2.36 -6.39 -21.60
CA THR A 810 3.44 -5.39 -21.59
C THR A 810 3.38 -4.50 -22.83
N SER A 811 3.27 -5.10 -24.03
CA SER A 811 3.12 -4.35 -25.29
C SER A 811 1.87 -3.50 -25.23
N TRP A 812 0.74 -4.08 -24.84
CA TRP A 812 -0.55 -3.39 -24.73
C TRP A 812 -0.42 -2.10 -23.90
N LEU A 813 0.15 -2.16 -22.70
CA LEU A 813 0.28 -0.98 -21.84
C LEU A 813 1.25 0.04 -22.44
N ASN A 814 2.37 -0.42 -23.01
CA ASN A 814 3.38 0.44 -23.60
C ASN A 814 2.87 1.15 -24.86
N ASP A 815 2.08 0.47 -25.69
CA ASP A 815 1.45 1.04 -26.89
C ASP A 815 0.44 2.12 -26.50
N ARG A 816 -0.42 1.88 -25.50
CA ARG A 816 -1.30 2.93 -24.94
C ARG A 816 -0.47 4.10 -24.42
N ALA A 817 0.61 3.84 -23.69
CA ALA A 817 1.45 4.89 -23.14
C ALA A 817 2.15 5.71 -24.24
N ALA A 818 2.50 5.10 -25.38
CA ALA A 818 3.20 5.71 -26.50
C ALA A 818 2.26 6.49 -27.44
N GLN A 819 1.08 5.95 -27.76
CA GLN A 819 0.05 6.63 -28.56
C GLN A 819 -0.47 7.90 -27.86
N SER A 820 -0.24 7.99 -26.56
CA SER A 820 -0.76 9.07 -25.74
C SER A 820 0.18 10.27 -25.62
N SER A 821 0.64 10.80 -26.76
CA SER A 821 0.90 12.24 -26.88
C SER A 821 -0.31 13.08 -26.45
N ARG A 822 -1.50 12.45 -26.45
CA ARG A 822 -2.81 12.91 -25.97
C ARG A 822 -3.23 12.42 -24.58
N LEU A 823 -2.32 11.84 -23.75
CA LEU A 823 -2.63 11.58 -22.32
C LEU A 823 -2.91 12.96 -21.79
N ASN A 824 -4.20 13.27 -21.65
CA ASN A 824 -4.69 14.63 -21.63
C ASN A 824 -3.82 15.37 -20.61
N LEU A 825 -3.14 16.44 -21.05
CA LEU A 825 -2.35 17.32 -20.19
C LEU A 825 -3.21 17.94 -19.07
N ASN A 826 -4.51 17.57 -18.99
CA ASN A 826 -5.51 17.85 -17.96
C ASN A 826 -6.10 16.57 -17.26
N GLY A 827 -5.92 15.37 -17.81
CA GLY A 827 -6.52 14.12 -17.31
C GLY A 827 -5.57 13.23 -16.49
N LEU A 828 -4.30 13.18 -16.91
CA LEU A 828 -3.33 12.26 -16.32
C LEU A 828 -1.98 12.79 -15.94
N GLN A 829 -1.65 14.09 -16.05
CA GLN A 829 -0.58 14.53 -15.16
C GLN A 829 -0.99 14.04 -13.77
N LEU A 830 -0.02 13.51 -13.05
CA LEU A 830 -0.26 13.21 -11.66
C LEU A 830 -0.10 14.57 -11.05
N TYR A 831 -1.18 15.33 -11.19
CA TYR A 831 -1.29 16.64 -10.64
C TYR A 831 -1.30 16.42 -9.15
N CYS A 832 -0.39 17.13 -8.48
CA CYS A 832 -0.02 16.81 -7.12
C CYS A 832 -1.19 16.74 -6.17
#